data_AF-A0A9P9KAM1-F1
#
_entry.id   AF-A0A9P9KAM1-F1
#
_cell.length_a   1.000
_cell.length_b   1.000
_cell.length_c   1.000
_cell.angle_alpha   90.00
_cell.angle_beta   90.00
_cell.angle_gamma   90.00
#
_symmetry.space_group_name_H-M   'P 1'
#
loop_
_entity.id
_entity.type
_entity.pdbx_description
1 polymer ?
#
loop_
_entity_poly.entity_id
_entity_poly.type
_entity_poly.pdbx_seq_one_letter_code
_entity_poly.pdbx_strand_id
1 'polypeptide(L)'
;MGKYLLAFLSVWAIYLVFLYHRFFSPLRHLPQPKGTSFINGHWAESVSQPAGLPFRHWSRTIENNGLIRYKHLFNQERLVVTNPEGLKEVLGQNSYDYVKPHLLRAMVGKILGYGLLLSEGDVHKMQRKNLMPAFSFRHIKELYPVFWSKAQELVHGIEKELKEESTSEIDIVDWASRASLDIIGSAGMGHEFKSLADPSIEDTMKMYGSMVKQSRGAKLLTVLQLVLPSIITDYLPFQRNMGVLAASRAARETSQRLINAKKVQMAAKEKLSPDIISTALGSGHFTDEGLVDTMMTFLAAGHETSAAALTWTIFLLAKNHDVQDRLREEIRQNVDGLTDDVDAKKLDGLSYLHAVCQESLRLYAPIPFTVRDALKDTQILGTFVPRGTMVILCPWAINRAHELWGPDADDFNPERWMAPGQANSGGSKNNYAFLTFLHGPRGCIGQKFSLAELMALTCALVGRYRFDIDKDYEVRDITDGIVAKPSKGLKVSVEEVHGWPSAFSYSSLFIQAIMSIADGSYARGDLLNGCKDLIPGLQNAYGYVPSLAAGIVFCLIFAATGIYHIVRSFQKRKATSYLLAISSYIELIGWIGRTWSSKCAYNKIAFLLQITTLVVAPIFVAAAIYVTLGYLIKAVGPQYSVIRPKLYLWIFLVVDVLALLIQAGGGGLASGAANKGKDTKPGANLMVAGIIFQLVSMTGFCILFAIFVLRTRGLELVKGQRFVIYATIISVVFVYIRCIYRTVELLEGWDGKLMKTEGYFIGLDGVCIAVAILIFCIFDPAVLLDHEKEPELSFNELNTVSTK
;
A
#
# COMPACT_ATOMS: atom_id res chain seq x y z
N MET A 1 -1.40 -1.30 -69.73
CA MET A 1 -1.01 -2.09 -68.54
C MET A 1 -1.84 -1.74 -67.30
N GLY A 2 -1.96 -0.46 -66.90
CA GLY A 2 -2.70 -0.05 -65.69
C GLY A 2 -4.18 -0.44 -65.62
N LYS A 3 -4.94 -0.37 -66.73
CA LYS A 3 -6.37 -0.74 -66.75
C LYS A 3 -6.61 -2.24 -66.50
N TYR A 4 -5.77 -3.11 -67.06
CA TYR A 4 -5.87 -4.57 -66.86
C TYR A 4 -5.45 -4.98 -65.45
N LEU A 5 -4.43 -4.33 -64.89
CA LEU A 5 -4.04 -4.54 -63.50
C LEU A 5 -5.16 -4.12 -62.55
N LEU A 6 -5.79 -2.97 -62.78
CA LEU A 6 -6.90 -2.50 -61.95
C LEU A 6 -8.10 -3.46 -62.02
N ALA A 7 -8.47 -3.91 -63.22
CA ALA A 7 -9.55 -4.87 -63.41
C ALA A 7 -9.26 -6.22 -62.73
N PHE A 8 -8.04 -6.73 -62.85
CA PHE A 8 -7.60 -7.95 -62.17
C PHE A 8 -7.69 -7.79 -60.64
N LEU A 9 -7.17 -6.68 -60.09
CA LEU A 9 -7.24 -6.40 -58.65
C LEU A 9 -8.68 -6.26 -58.15
N SER A 10 -9.57 -5.65 -58.94
CA SER A 10 -11.00 -5.55 -58.60
C SER A 10 -11.68 -6.92 -58.58
N VAL A 11 -11.47 -7.76 -59.60
CA VAL A 11 -12.03 -9.12 -59.62
C VAL A 11 -11.45 -9.97 -58.48
N TRP A 12 -10.15 -9.85 -58.24
CA TRP A 12 -9.48 -10.53 -57.13
C TRP A 12 -10.02 -10.10 -55.77
N ALA A 13 -10.24 -8.80 -55.57
CA ALA A 13 -10.86 -8.27 -54.35
C ALA A 13 -12.30 -8.78 -54.19
N ILE A 14 -13.10 -8.81 -55.26
CA ILE A 14 -14.46 -9.38 -55.23
C ILE A 14 -14.42 -10.86 -54.87
N TYR A 15 -13.47 -11.61 -55.46
CA TYR A 15 -13.27 -13.02 -55.15
C TYR A 15 -12.94 -13.21 -53.67
N LEU A 16 -11.94 -12.50 -53.15
CA LEU A 16 -11.51 -12.64 -51.75
C LEU A 16 -12.61 -12.21 -50.77
N VAL A 17 -13.26 -11.07 -50.99
CA VAL A 17 -14.24 -10.50 -50.06
C VAL A 17 -15.59 -11.20 -50.11
N PHE A 18 -16.02 -11.72 -51.26
CA PHE A 18 -17.38 -12.28 -51.40
C PHE A 18 -17.37 -13.75 -51.80
N LEU A 19 -16.76 -14.08 -52.94
CA LEU A 19 -16.93 -15.41 -53.55
C LEU A 19 -16.26 -16.51 -52.72
N TYR A 20 -15.03 -16.27 -52.26
CA TYR A 20 -14.26 -17.21 -51.46
C TYR A 20 -15.01 -17.61 -50.19
N HIS A 21 -15.41 -16.64 -49.37
CA HIS A 21 -16.09 -16.91 -48.10
C HIS A 21 -17.51 -17.47 -48.27
N ARG A 22 -18.17 -17.22 -49.41
CA ARG A 22 -19.53 -17.75 -49.66
C ARG A 22 -19.50 -19.17 -50.20
N PHE A 23 -18.60 -19.50 -51.11
CA PHE A 23 -18.65 -20.74 -51.89
C PHE A 23 -17.47 -21.68 -51.64
N PHE A 24 -16.29 -21.16 -51.34
CA PHE A 24 -15.05 -21.94 -51.34
C PHE A 24 -14.47 -22.19 -49.95
N SER A 25 -14.72 -21.32 -48.98
CA SER A 25 -14.15 -21.45 -47.65
C SER A 25 -14.49 -22.81 -47.01
N PRO A 26 -13.50 -23.50 -46.41
CA PRO A 26 -13.72 -24.75 -45.70
C PRO A 26 -14.59 -24.53 -44.46
N LEU A 27 -14.58 -23.32 -43.87
CA LEU A 27 -15.31 -23.01 -42.64
C LEU A 27 -16.81 -22.74 -42.89
N ARG A 28 -17.26 -22.74 -44.15
CA ARG A 28 -18.61 -22.26 -44.53
C ARG A 28 -19.79 -23.04 -43.95
N HIS A 29 -19.54 -24.27 -43.50
CA HIS A 29 -20.53 -25.19 -42.95
C HIS A 29 -20.75 -24.98 -41.44
N LEU A 30 -19.84 -24.24 -40.77
CA LEU A 30 -19.96 -23.97 -39.35
C LEU A 30 -21.15 -23.05 -39.05
N PRO A 31 -21.80 -23.21 -37.88
CA PRO A 31 -22.89 -22.34 -37.46
C PRO A 31 -22.38 -20.89 -37.32
N GLN A 32 -23.24 -19.93 -37.64
CA GLN A 32 -22.91 -18.51 -37.64
C GLN A 32 -24.09 -17.64 -37.18
N PRO A 33 -23.83 -16.43 -36.66
CA PRO A 33 -24.90 -15.50 -36.31
C PRO A 33 -25.75 -15.10 -37.53
N LYS A 34 -26.98 -14.65 -37.26
CA LYS A 34 -27.90 -14.10 -38.27
C LYS A 34 -27.60 -12.61 -38.48
N GLY A 35 -28.07 -12.02 -39.59
CA GLY A 35 -27.98 -10.56 -39.81
C GLY A 35 -26.65 -10.07 -40.41
N THR A 36 -25.95 -10.88 -41.21
CA THR A 36 -24.71 -10.49 -41.88
C THR A 36 -24.88 -9.28 -42.80
N SER A 37 -24.11 -8.22 -42.57
CA SER A 37 -23.88 -7.17 -43.56
C SER A 37 -23.20 -7.76 -44.81
N PHE A 38 -23.57 -7.25 -45.98
CA PHE A 38 -23.06 -7.75 -47.26
C PHE A 38 -21.53 -7.66 -47.37
N ILE A 39 -20.93 -6.54 -46.92
CA ILE A 39 -19.48 -6.27 -47.04
C ILE A 39 -18.72 -6.59 -45.75
N ASN A 40 -19.30 -6.28 -44.60
CA ASN A 40 -18.60 -6.29 -43.32
C ASN A 40 -19.09 -7.38 -42.36
N GLY A 41 -19.86 -8.34 -42.84
CA GLY A 41 -20.35 -9.46 -42.03
C GLY A 41 -21.03 -8.99 -40.74
N HIS A 42 -20.55 -9.51 -39.61
CA HIS A 42 -21.02 -9.18 -38.26
C HIS A 42 -20.12 -8.17 -37.54
N TRP A 43 -19.25 -7.44 -38.26
CA TRP A 43 -18.31 -6.50 -37.65
C TRP A 43 -18.99 -5.53 -36.69
N ALA A 44 -20.06 -4.87 -37.14
CA ALA A 44 -20.79 -3.90 -36.33
C ALA A 44 -21.31 -4.51 -35.03
N GLU A 45 -21.91 -5.69 -35.08
CA GLU A 45 -22.40 -6.41 -33.89
C GLU A 45 -21.24 -6.86 -32.98
N SER A 46 -20.12 -7.29 -33.54
CA SER A 46 -18.96 -7.75 -32.78
C SER A 46 -18.24 -6.62 -32.01
N VAL A 47 -18.48 -5.36 -32.36
CA VAL A 47 -17.84 -4.18 -31.73
C VAL A 47 -18.82 -3.18 -31.14
N SER A 48 -20.14 -3.40 -31.27
CA SER A 48 -21.17 -2.48 -30.75
C SER A 48 -21.44 -2.61 -29.26
N GLN A 49 -21.05 -3.74 -28.66
CA GLN A 49 -21.17 -4.01 -27.24
C GLN A 49 -19.79 -4.12 -26.60
N PRO A 50 -19.68 -3.92 -25.27
CA PRO A 50 -18.46 -4.15 -24.53
C PRO A 50 -17.79 -5.48 -24.87
N ALA A 51 -16.47 -5.44 -24.92
CA ALA A 51 -15.59 -6.55 -25.27
C ALA A 51 -16.06 -7.86 -24.61
N GLY A 52 -16.50 -8.85 -25.40
CA GLY A 52 -16.86 -10.20 -24.95
C GLY A 52 -18.35 -10.55 -24.91
N LEU A 53 -19.25 -9.57 -24.73
CA LEU A 53 -20.70 -9.82 -24.67
C LEU A 53 -21.27 -10.44 -25.96
N PRO A 54 -20.89 -10.00 -27.18
CA PRO A 54 -21.37 -10.63 -28.41
C PRO A 54 -21.00 -12.11 -28.48
N PHE A 55 -19.76 -12.46 -28.10
CA PHE A 55 -19.29 -13.84 -28.13
C PHE A 55 -19.99 -14.70 -27.07
N ARG A 56 -20.26 -14.16 -25.87
CA ARG A 56 -21.07 -14.82 -24.85
C ARG A 56 -22.50 -15.05 -25.34
N HIS A 57 -23.12 -14.04 -25.97
CA HIS A 57 -24.46 -14.16 -26.52
C HIS A 57 -24.52 -15.25 -27.60
N TRP A 58 -23.64 -15.19 -28.60
CA TRP A 58 -23.58 -16.18 -29.68
C TRP A 58 -23.31 -17.59 -29.18
N SER A 59 -22.40 -17.76 -28.20
CA SER A 59 -22.11 -19.07 -27.61
C SER A 59 -23.32 -19.70 -26.91
N ARG A 60 -24.28 -18.89 -26.46
CA ARG A 60 -25.50 -19.33 -25.79
C ARG A 60 -26.68 -19.54 -26.74
N THR A 61 -26.84 -18.68 -27.74
CA THR A 61 -28.05 -18.65 -28.57
C THR A 61 -27.92 -19.41 -29.88
N ILE A 62 -26.70 -19.70 -30.31
CA ILE A 62 -26.43 -20.43 -31.55
C ILE A 62 -26.11 -21.87 -31.17
N GLU A 63 -26.93 -22.80 -31.67
CA GLU A 63 -26.64 -24.23 -31.58
C GLU A 63 -25.31 -24.52 -32.29
N ASN A 64 -24.37 -25.11 -31.56
CA ASN A 64 -23.01 -25.30 -32.04
C ASN A 64 -22.37 -26.55 -31.41
N ASN A 65 -21.45 -27.16 -32.15
CA ASN A 65 -20.66 -28.32 -31.70
C ASN A 65 -19.23 -27.90 -31.32
N GLY A 66 -19.09 -26.79 -30.58
CA GLY A 66 -17.81 -26.31 -30.08
C GLY A 66 -17.11 -25.23 -30.92
N LEU A 67 -17.63 -24.93 -32.11
CA LEU A 67 -17.12 -23.87 -32.99
C LEU A 67 -18.25 -23.03 -33.56
N ILE A 68 -18.11 -21.71 -33.51
CA ILE A 68 -18.98 -20.76 -34.20
C ILE A 68 -18.13 -19.93 -35.16
N ARG A 69 -18.57 -19.84 -36.42
CA ARG A 69 -17.98 -18.96 -37.42
C ARG A 69 -18.67 -17.61 -37.39
N TYR A 70 -17.91 -16.53 -37.46
CA TYR A 70 -18.47 -15.22 -37.78
C TYR A 70 -17.59 -14.47 -38.78
N LYS A 71 -18.25 -13.71 -39.65
CA LYS A 71 -17.61 -12.81 -40.61
C LYS A 71 -17.33 -11.44 -39.98
N HIS A 72 -16.19 -10.87 -40.30
CA HIS A 72 -15.71 -9.59 -39.81
C HIS A 72 -15.60 -8.57 -40.97
N LEU A 73 -14.89 -7.44 -40.78
CA LEU A 73 -14.51 -6.51 -41.85
C LEU A 73 -14.06 -7.24 -43.12
N PHE A 74 -14.59 -6.82 -44.27
CA PHE A 74 -14.36 -7.46 -45.58
C PHE A 74 -14.67 -8.97 -45.61
N ASN A 75 -15.66 -9.39 -44.82
CA ASN A 75 -16.10 -10.77 -44.65
C ASN A 75 -15.02 -11.76 -44.18
N GLN A 76 -13.89 -11.27 -43.65
CA GLN A 76 -12.85 -12.13 -43.08
C GLN A 76 -13.44 -13.06 -42.03
N GLU A 77 -13.08 -14.34 -42.11
CA GLU A 77 -13.64 -15.38 -41.25
C GLU A 77 -12.86 -15.50 -39.95
N ARG A 78 -13.61 -15.64 -38.86
CA ARG A 78 -13.09 -15.85 -37.51
C ARG A 78 -13.88 -16.95 -36.82
N LEU A 79 -13.25 -17.60 -35.86
CA LEU A 79 -13.82 -18.72 -35.12
C LEU A 79 -13.91 -18.39 -33.65
N VAL A 80 -15.07 -18.62 -33.02
CA VAL A 80 -15.22 -18.64 -31.58
C VAL A 80 -15.18 -20.10 -31.13
N VAL A 81 -14.31 -20.41 -30.16
CA VAL A 81 -14.24 -21.74 -29.54
C VAL A 81 -15.11 -21.74 -28.30
N THR A 82 -16.11 -22.62 -28.26
CA THR A 82 -17.18 -22.62 -27.25
C THR A 82 -17.17 -23.85 -26.35
N ASN A 83 -16.38 -24.86 -26.68
CA ASN A 83 -16.33 -26.13 -25.96
C ASN A 83 -14.92 -26.43 -25.37
N PRO A 84 -14.81 -27.10 -24.20
CA PRO A 84 -13.56 -27.47 -23.57
C PRO A 84 -12.54 -28.28 -24.38
N GLU A 85 -12.95 -29.23 -25.19
CA GLU A 85 -12.07 -30.05 -26.03
C GLU A 85 -11.35 -29.18 -27.08
N GLY A 86 -12.07 -28.24 -27.71
CA GLY A 86 -11.48 -27.28 -28.64
C GLY A 86 -10.52 -26.32 -27.93
N LEU A 87 -10.87 -25.88 -26.71
CA LEU A 87 -9.98 -25.07 -25.88
C LEU A 87 -8.70 -25.83 -25.50
N LYS A 88 -8.80 -27.13 -25.23
CA LYS A 88 -7.65 -27.99 -24.93
C LYS A 88 -6.69 -28.12 -26.11
N GLU A 89 -7.21 -28.25 -27.33
CA GLU A 89 -6.40 -28.25 -28.54
C GLU A 89 -5.66 -26.91 -28.72
N VAL A 90 -6.39 -25.79 -28.62
CA VAL A 90 -5.84 -24.44 -28.86
C VAL A 90 -4.89 -23.98 -27.75
N LEU A 91 -5.25 -24.15 -26.48
CA LEU A 91 -4.50 -23.63 -25.33
C LEU A 91 -3.48 -24.62 -24.76
N GLY A 92 -3.72 -25.92 -24.94
CA GLY A 92 -2.87 -26.99 -24.41
C GLY A 92 -1.96 -27.58 -25.47
N GLN A 93 -2.52 -28.44 -26.32
CA GLN A 93 -1.76 -29.31 -27.24
C GLN A 93 -0.99 -28.52 -28.29
N ASN A 94 -1.65 -27.57 -28.95
CA ASN A 94 -1.12 -26.83 -30.10
C ASN A 94 -0.86 -25.35 -29.76
N SER A 95 -0.63 -25.03 -28.48
CA SER A 95 -0.57 -23.64 -27.96
C SER A 95 0.43 -22.70 -28.62
N TYR A 96 1.47 -23.22 -29.29
CA TYR A 96 2.46 -22.42 -30.03
C TYR A 96 2.17 -22.30 -31.53
N ASP A 97 1.21 -23.06 -32.05
CA ASP A 97 0.66 -22.89 -33.41
C ASP A 97 -0.40 -21.77 -33.45
N TYR A 98 -0.86 -21.32 -32.29
CA TYR A 98 -1.81 -20.21 -32.13
C TYR A 98 -1.10 -19.03 -31.46
N VAL A 99 -0.73 -18.02 -32.24
CA VAL A 99 0.06 -16.86 -31.78
C VAL A 99 -0.82 -15.63 -31.64
N LYS A 100 -0.40 -14.63 -30.86
CA LYS A 100 -1.15 -13.35 -30.80
C LYS A 100 -1.08 -12.64 -32.16
N PRO A 101 -2.18 -11.99 -32.62
CA PRO A 101 -2.19 -11.30 -33.90
C PRO A 101 -1.12 -10.23 -34.02
N HIS A 102 -0.51 -10.11 -35.20
CA HIS A 102 0.61 -9.21 -35.43
C HIS A 102 0.26 -7.74 -35.10
N LEU A 103 -0.92 -7.27 -35.53
CA LEU A 103 -1.37 -5.90 -35.27
C LEU A 103 -1.53 -5.62 -33.77
N LEU A 104 -2.11 -6.56 -33.01
CA LEU A 104 -2.23 -6.45 -31.55
C LEU A 104 -0.84 -6.37 -30.90
N ARG A 105 0.08 -7.25 -31.31
CA ARG A 105 1.46 -7.27 -30.79
C ARG A 105 2.20 -5.97 -31.10
N ALA A 106 2.06 -5.43 -32.31
CA ALA A 106 2.70 -4.18 -32.71
C ALA A 106 2.14 -2.96 -31.96
N MET A 107 0.82 -2.90 -31.73
CA MET A 107 0.19 -1.80 -30.98
C MET A 107 0.58 -1.82 -29.51
N VAL A 108 0.44 -2.98 -28.84
CA VAL A 108 0.72 -3.11 -27.41
C VAL A 108 2.24 -3.07 -27.14
N GLY A 109 3.05 -3.63 -28.05
CA GLY A 109 4.52 -3.67 -27.92
C GLY A 109 5.16 -2.29 -27.97
N LYS A 110 4.55 -1.31 -28.63
CA LYS A 110 5.00 0.10 -28.58
C LYS A 110 4.85 0.74 -27.20
N ILE A 111 4.02 0.17 -26.32
CA ILE A 111 3.72 0.71 -24.98
C ILE A 111 4.45 -0.10 -23.90
N LEU A 112 4.37 -1.44 -23.98
CA LEU A 112 4.87 -2.37 -22.96
C LEU A 112 6.22 -3.01 -23.30
N GLY A 113 6.68 -2.89 -24.54
CA GLY A 113 7.79 -3.71 -25.04
C GLY A 113 7.41 -5.17 -25.27
N TYR A 114 8.40 -6.02 -25.55
CA TYR A 114 8.23 -7.44 -25.88
C TYR A 114 8.58 -8.37 -24.72
N GLY A 115 7.98 -8.12 -23.55
CA GLY A 115 8.06 -8.98 -22.38
C GLY A 115 7.18 -10.24 -22.49
N LEU A 116 7.03 -10.95 -21.37
CA LEU A 116 6.35 -12.26 -21.30
C LEU A 116 4.94 -12.27 -21.95
N LEU A 117 4.21 -11.16 -21.86
CA LEU A 117 2.86 -11.04 -22.42
C LEU A 117 2.86 -11.11 -23.95
N LEU A 118 3.83 -10.49 -24.63
CA LEU A 118 3.86 -10.38 -26.10
C LEU A 118 4.90 -11.26 -26.78
N SER A 119 5.75 -11.94 -26.02
CA SER A 119 6.68 -12.93 -26.54
C SER A 119 5.93 -14.18 -27.06
N GLU A 120 6.53 -14.82 -28.06
CA GLU A 120 6.00 -15.99 -28.75
C GLU A 120 7.10 -17.04 -28.93
N GLY A 121 6.73 -18.29 -29.19
CA GLY A 121 7.68 -19.37 -29.45
C GLY A 121 8.69 -19.61 -28.33
N ASP A 122 9.96 -19.80 -28.68
CA ASP A 122 11.01 -20.16 -27.73
C ASP A 122 11.41 -19.02 -26.78
N VAL A 123 11.26 -17.76 -27.22
CA VAL A 123 11.47 -16.60 -26.34
C VAL A 123 10.48 -16.61 -25.18
N HIS A 124 9.20 -16.89 -25.48
CA HIS A 124 8.19 -17.04 -24.42
C HIS A 124 8.51 -18.20 -23.48
N LYS A 125 8.90 -19.37 -24.01
CA LYS A 125 9.27 -20.53 -23.19
C LYS A 125 10.42 -20.20 -22.23
N MET A 126 11.46 -19.53 -22.75
CA MET A 126 12.62 -19.10 -21.98
C MET A 126 12.23 -18.10 -20.89
N GLN A 127 11.54 -17.00 -21.25
CA GLN A 127 11.12 -15.99 -20.28
C GLN A 127 10.24 -16.60 -19.19
N ARG A 128 9.25 -17.41 -19.57
CA ARG A 128 8.35 -18.06 -18.62
C ARG A 128 9.13 -18.93 -17.64
N LYS A 129 9.99 -19.83 -18.15
CA LYS A 129 10.80 -20.74 -17.32
C LYS A 129 11.62 -19.97 -16.27
N ASN A 130 12.26 -18.88 -16.67
CA ASN A 130 13.13 -18.10 -15.79
C ASN A 130 12.35 -17.19 -14.82
N LEU A 131 11.07 -16.91 -15.07
CA LEU A 131 10.20 -16.14 -14.18
C LEU A 131 9.42 -17.02 -13.19
N MET A 132 9.21 -18.31 -13.50
CA MET A 132 8.46 -19.25 -12.65
C MET A 132 8.87 -19.25 -11.16
N PRO A 133 10.15 -19.12 -10.76
CA PRO A 133 10.52 -19.13 -9.34
C PRO A 133 9.85 -18.01 -8.53
N ALA A 134 9.67 -16.82 -9.12
CA ALA A 134 8.97 -15.68 -8.49
C ALA A 134 7.46 -15.91 -8.33
N PHE A 135 6.91 -16.93 -9.00
CA PHE A 135 5.50 -17.30 -8.90
C PHE A 135 5.31 -18.69 -8.27
N SER A 136 6.37 -19.20 -7.63
CA SER A 136 6.29 -20.44 -6.86
C SER A 136 5.41 -20.23 -5.62
N PHE A 137 4.76 -21.30 -5.16
CA PHE A 137 3.91 -21.25 -3.98
C PHE A 137 4.64 -20.67 -2.76
N ARG A 138 5.88 -21.11 -2.53
CA ARG A 138 6.71 -20.62 -1.42
C ARG A 138 6.95 -19.12 -1.49
N HIS A 139 7.28 -18.59 -2.67
CA HIS A 139 7.54 -17.17 -2.83
C HIS A 139 6.28 -16.34 -2.62
N ILE A 140 5.14 -16.78 -3.17
CA ILE A 140 3.85 -16.09 -2.99
C ILE A 140 3.49 -16.03 -1.50
N LYS A 141 3.75 -17.09 -0.73
CA LYS A 141 3.56 -17.10 0.73
C LYS A 141 4.37 -16.03 1.47
N GLU A 142 5.57 -15.73 0.98
CA GLU A 142 6.43 -14.67 1.53
C GLU A 142 5.90 -13.25 1.24
N LEU A 143 4.98 -13.10 0.26
CA LEU A 143 4.40 -11.81 -0.14
C LEU A 143 3.12 -11.44 0.60
N TYR A 144 2.49 -12.35 1.36
CA TYR A 144 1.27 -12.05 2.12
C TYR A 144 1.40 -10.86 3.06
N PRO A 145 2.52 -10.64 3.78
CA PRO A 145 2.70 -9.43 4.58
C PRO A 145 2.62 -8.14 3.76
N VAL A 146 3.10 -8.16 2.51
CA VAL A 146 3.00 -7.00 1.59
C VAL A 146 1.55 -6.79 1.19
N PHE A 147 0.84 -7.85 0.79
CA PHE A 147 -0.57 -7.76 0.43
C PHE A 147 -1.42 -7.25 1.58
N TRP A 148 -1.19 -7.77 2.79
CA TRP A 148 -1.91 -7.36 3.98
C TRP A 148 -1.61 -5.91 4.38
N SER A 149 -0.33 -5.50 4.34
CA SER A 149 0.06 -4.11 4.59
C SER A 149 -0.65 -3.13 3.63
N LYS A 150 -0.74 -3.47 2.34
CA LYS A 150 -1.48 -2.64 1.37
C LYS A 150 -2.98 -2.71 1.55
N ALA A 151 -3.52 -3.82 2.05
CA ALA A 151 -4.93 -3.92 2.44
C ALA A 151 -5.26 -3.02 3.64
N GLN A 152 -4.36 -2.93 4.63
CA GLN A 152 -4.48 -2.00 5.76
C GLN A 152 -4.42 -0.54 5.30
N GLU A 153 -3.46 -0.20 4.43
CA GLU A 153 -3.35 1.15 3.83
C GLU A 153 -4.60 1.52 3.02
N LEU A 154 -5.15 0.57 2.24
CA LEU A 154 -6.38 0.76 1.48
C LEU A 154 -7.57 1.08 2.39
N VAL A 155 -7.80 0.27 3.43
CA VAL A 155 -8.87 0.53 4.39
C VAL A 155 -8.70 1.90 5.05
N HIS A 156 -7.47 2.26 5.43
CA HIS A 156 -7.21 3.55 6.05
C HIS A 156 -7.45 4.73 5.11
N GLY A 157 -7.04 4.60 3.84
CA GLY A 157 -7.30 5.60 2.81
C GLY A 157 -8.79 5.85 2.63
N ILE A 158 -9.59 4.78 2.55
CA ILE A 158 -11.06 4.86 2.50
C ILE A 158 -11.61 5.52 3.76
N GLU A 159 -11.15 5.13 4.95
CA GLU A 159 -11.60 5.73 6.22
C GLU A 159 -11.35 7.24 6.26
N LYS A 160 -10.20 7.68 5.71
CA LYS A 160 -9.84 9.10 5.62
C LYS A 160 -10.77 9.85 4.66
N GLU A 161 -11.01 9.31 3.46
CA GLU A 161 -11.91 9.91 2.46
C GLU A 161 -13.34 10.07 3.02
N LEU A 162 -13.89 9.02 3.63
CA LEU A 162 -15.23 9.03 4.22
C LEU A 162 -15.37 10.14 5.30
N LYS A 163 -14.33 10.35 6.11
CA LYS A 163 -14.33 11.38 7.16
C LYS A 163 -14.14 12.79 6.61
N GLU A 164 -13.17 12.99 5.71
CA GLU A 164 -12.82 14.31 5.18
C GLU A 164 -13.89 14.86 4.23
N GLU A 165 -14.47 14.00 3.39
CA GLU A 165 -15.51 14.41 2.43
C GLU A 165 -16.93 14.32 3.01
N SER A 166 -17.10 13.78 4.22
CA SER A 166 -18.42 13.55 4.85
C SER A 166 -19.38 12.79 3.91
N THR A 167 -18.84 11.83 3.17
CA THR A 167 -19.57 11.00 2.20
C THR A 167 -19.76 9.58 2.74
N SER A 168 -20.82 8.92 2.31
CA SER A 168 -21.04 7.49 2.53
C SER A 168 -20.77 6.66 1.27
N GLU A 169 -20.26 7.27 0.21
CA GLU A 169 -19.96 6.59 -1.06
C GLU A 169 -18.48 6.73 -1.40
N ILE A 170 -17.89 5.67 -1.95
CA ILE A 170 -16.54 5.67 -2.53
C ILE A 170 -16.56 5.17 -3.97
N ASP A 171 -15.61 5.61 -4.80
CA ASP A 171 -15.35 4.97 -6.09
C ASP A 171 -14.39 3.79 -5.92
N ILE A 172 -14.94 2.56 -5.90
CA ILE A 172 -14.12 1.36 -5.69
C ILE A 172 -13.17 1.07 -6.85
N VAL A 173 -13.49 1.52 -8.07
CA VAL A 173 -12.60 1.33 -9.24
C VAL A 173 -11.27 2.03 -9.00
N ASP A 174 -11.34 3.24 -8.46
CA ASP A 174 -10.17 4.08 -8.23
C ASP A 174 -9.32 3.57 -7.06
N TRP A 175 -9.95 3.24 -5.93
CA TRP A 175 -9.28 2.64 -4.78
C TRP A 175 -8.62 1.29 -5.10
N ALA A 176 -9.31 0.43 -5.86
CA ALA A 176 -8.76 -0.85 -6.31
C ALA A 176 -7.56 -0.67 -7.26
N SER A 177 -7.58 0.38 -8.09
CA SER A 177 -6.48 0.75 -8.99
C SER A 177 -5.23 1.13 -8.20
N ARG A 178 -5.36 2.05 -7.24
CA ARG A 178 -4.26 2.50 -6.36
C ARG A 178 -3.67 1.33 -5.56
N ALA A 179 -4.53 0.50 -4.93
CA ALA A 179 -4.08 -0.65 -4.15
C ALA A 179 -3.26 -1.64 -4.99
N SER A 180 -3.76 -1.97 -6.18
CA SER A 180 -3.08 -2.93 -7.08
C SER A 180 -1.76 -2.38 -7.61
N LEU A 181 -1.66 -1.06 -7.86
CA LEU A 181 -0.40 -0.41 -8.26
C LEU A 181 0.66 -0.51 -7.15
N ASP A 182 0.28 -0.19 -5.91
CA ASP A 182 1.21 -0.23 -4.78
C ASP A 182 1.66 -1.66 -4.45
N ILE A 183 0.76 -2.65 -4.61
CA ILE A 183 1.11 -4.07 -4.46
C ILE A 183 2.08 -4.51 -5.54
N ILE A 184 1.81 -4.26 -6.82
CA ILE A 184 2.72 -4.71 -7.90
C ILE A 184 4.04 -3.97 -7.87
N GLY A 185 4.06 -2.70 -7.44
CA GLY A 185 5.31 -1.98 -7.17
C GLY A 185 6.13 -2.65 -6.08
N SER A 186 5.51 -2.95 -4.95
CA SER A 186 6.21 -3.50 -3.79
C SER A 186 6.64 -4.95 -4.04
N ALA A 187 5.70 -5.83 -4.39
CA ALA A 187 5.93 -7.26 -4.56
C ALA A 187 6.59 -7.61 -5.91
N GLY A 188 6.35 -6.83 -6.96
CA GLY A 188 6.93 -7.07 -8.28
C GLY A 188 8.29 -6.41 -8.49
N MET A 189 8.53 -5.25 -7.88
CA MET A 189 9.69 -4.40 -8.17
C MET A 189 10.54 -4.05 -6.95
N GLY A 190 10.04 -4.28 -5.74
CA GLY A 190 10.65 -3.78 -4.51
C GLY A 190 10.60 -2.25 -4.41
N HIS A 191 9.56 -1.62 -4.96
CA HIS A 191 9.40 -0.16 -5.01
C HIS A 191 8.02 0.28 -4.49
N GLU A 192 7.99 1.22 -3.55
CA GLU A 192 6.75 1.79 -3.05
C GLU A 192 6.33 3.02 -3.87
N PHE A 193 5.29 2.88 -4.69
CA PHE A 193 4.73 4.03 -5.42
C PHE A 193 3.94 4.97 -4.50
N LYS A 194 3.31 4.44 -3.44
CA LYS A 194 2.50 5.20 -2.46
C LYS A 194 1.27 5.87 -3.08
N SER A 195 0.70 5.26 -4.10
CA SER A 195 -0.50 5.75 -4.78
C SER A 195 -1.76 5.69 -3.91
N LEU A 196 -1.78 4.86 -2.86
CA LEU A 196 -2.84 4.88 -1.84
C LEU A 196 -2.80 6.15 -0.97
N ALA A 197 -1.62 6.75 -0.78
CA ALA A 197 -1.45 7.96 0.02
C ALA A 197 -1.54 9.24 -0.81
N ASP A 198 -1.03 9.21 -2.04
CA ASP A 198 -1.07 10.33 -2.99
C ASP A 198 -1.71 9.89 -4.32
N PRO A 199 -3.00 10.24 -4.56
CA PRO A 199 -3.69 9.85 -5.78
C PRO A 199 -3.11 10.43 -7.07
N SER A 200 -2.33 11.52 -6.99
CA SER A 200 -1.73 12.14 -8.18
C SER A 200 -0.68 11.26 -8.87
N ILE A 201 -0.07 10.35 -8.11
CA ILE A 201 0.86 9.33 -8.61
C ILE A 201 0.11 8.33 -9.48
N GLU A 202 -1.07 7.91 -9.03
CA GLU A 202 -1.95 7.06 -9.82
C GLU A 202 -2.48 7.78 -11.05
N ASP A 203 -2.79 9.08 -10.99
CA ASP A 203 -3.26 9.80 -12.18
C ASP A 203 -2.21 9.82 -13.31
N THR A 204 -0.94 9.86 -12.95
CA THR A 204 0.18 9.69 -13.89
C THR A 204 0.24 8.27 -14.46
N MET A 205 -0.04 7.26 -13.64
CA MET A 205 -0.06 5.84 -14.04
C MET A 205 -1.37 5.39 -14.70
N LYS A 206 -2.51 6.05 -14.50
CA LYS A 206 -3.76 5.83 -15.25
C LYS A 206 -3.57 6.15 -16.72
N MET A 207 -2.67 7.08 -17.06
CA MET A 207 -2.25 7.31 -18.44
C MET A 207 -1.46 6.13 -19.04
N TYR A 208 -0.82 5.33 -18.19
CA TYR A 208 -0.14 4.09 -18.53
C TYR A 208 -1.10 2.87 -18.57
N GLY A 209 -1.97 2.73 -17.56
CA GLY A 209 -2.96 1.65 -17.39
C GLY A 209 -4.20 1.76 -18.28
N SER A 210 -4.51 2.97 -18.79
CA SER A 210 -5.44 3.17 -19.91
C SER A 210 -4.82 2.73 -21.24
N MET A 211 -4.35 1.48 -21.26
CA MET A 211 -4.08 0.71 -22.46
C MET A 211 -5.31 0.83 -23.36
N VAL A 212 -5.18 1.74 -24.32
CA VAL A 212 -6.14 1.93 -25.40
C VAL A 212 -7.45 2.63 -24.95
N LYS A 213 -7.39 3.75 -24.19
CA LYS A 213 -8.47 4.76 -24.29
C LYS A 213 -8.45 5.31 -25.73
N GLN A 214 -9.25 4.71 -26.61
CA GLN A 214 -9.28 5.08 -28.02
C GLN A 214 -10.03 6.40 -28.18
N SER A 215 -9.29 7.50 -28.32
CA SER A 215 -9.84 8.72 -28.90
C SER A 215 -10.48 8.40 -30.25
N ARG A 216 -11.41 9.24 -30.74
CA ARG A 216 -12.03 9.05 -32.07
C ARG A 216 -10.97 8.89 -33.18
N GLY A 217 -9.85 9.63 -33.07
CA GLY A 217 -8.69 9.49 -33.95
C GLY A 217 -7.96 8.15 -33.83
N ALA A 218 -7.80 7.60 -32.61
CA ALA A 218 -7.23 6.27 -32.40
C ALA A 218 -8.14 5.13 -32.88
N LYS A 219 -9.46 5.27 -32.73
CA LYS A 219 -10.46 4.33 -33.32
C LYS A 219 -10.33 4.33 -34.84
N LEU A 220 -10.29 5.51 -35.46
CA LEU A 220 -10.10 5.66 -36.90
C LEU A 220 -8.75 5.10 -37.36
N LEU A 221 -7.66 5.38 -36.64
CA LEU A 221 -6.35 4.84 -36.95
C LEU A 221 -6.31 3.31 -36.84
N THR A 222 -6.97 2.73 -35.83
CA THR A 222 -7.06 1.26 -35.69
C THR A 222 -7.84 0.64 -36.85
N VAL A 223 -8.95 1.25 -37.27
CA VAL A 223 -9.69 0.84 -38.47
C VAL A 223 -8.82 0.99 -39.72
N LEU A 224 -8.09 2.09 -39.87
CA LEU A 224 -7.18 2.29 -41.00
C LEU A 224 -6.04 1.27 -40.99
N GLN A 225 -5.49 0.89 -39.83
CA GLN A 225 -4.45 -0.13 -39.69
C GLN A 225 -4.96 -1.56 -39.96
N LEU A 226 -6.27 -1.79 -39.87
CA LEU A 226 -6.88 -3.05 -40.28
C LEU A 226 -6.95 -3.18 -41.82
N VAL A 227 -6.88 -2.07 -42.57
CA VAL A 227 -7.09 -2.05 -44.04
C VAL A 227 -5.85 -1.61 -44.82
N LEU A 228 -5.07 -0.69 -44.26
CA LEU A 228 -3.91 -0.07 -44.89
C LEU A 228 -2.60 -0.64 -44.30
N PRO A 229 -1.56 -0.83 -45.13
CA PRO A 229 -0.21 -1.13 -44.66
C PRO A 229 0.27 -0.15 -43.58
N SER A 230 0.96 -0.67 -42.56
CA SER A 230 1.45 0.11 -41.42
C SER A 230 2.25 1.35 -41.86
N ILE A 231 3.08 1.19 -42.91
CA ILE A 231 3.89 2.26 -43.52
C ILE A 231 3.02 3.47 -43.87
N ILE A 232 1.86 3.27 -44.51
CA ILE A 232 0.96 4.36 -44.93
C ILE A 232 0.33 5.01 -43.70
N THR A 233 -0.14 4.20 -42.76
CA THR A 233 -0.78 4.71 -41.53
C THR A 233 0.20 5.43 -40.60
N ASP A 234 1.49 5.12 -40.68
CA ASP A 234 2.50 5.74 -39.84
C ASP A 234 2.83 7.19 -40.24
N TYR A 235 2.57 7.54 -41.52
CA TYR A 235 2.67 8.91 -42.06
C TYR A 235 1.41 9.77 -41.85
N LEU A 236 0.29 9.19 -41.42
CA LEU A 236 -0.95 9.95 -41.22
C LEU A 236 -0.87 10.79 -39.93
N PRO A 237 -1.16 12.10 -39.99
CA PRO A 237 -1.05 13.03 -38.86
C PRO A 237 -2.25 12.92 -37.91
N PHE A 238 -2.58 11.73 -37.44
CA PHE A 238 -3.55 11.59 -36.35
C PHE A 238 -2.89 11.96 -35.03
N GLN A 239 -3.65 12.58 -34.12
CA GLN A 239 -3.25 12.72 -32.72
C GLN A 239 -3.03 11.32 -32.13
N ARG A 240 -1.81 10.80 -32.29
CA ARG A 240 -1.31 9.67 -31.52
C ARG A 240 -1.46 10.06 -30.06
N ASN A 241 -1.84 9.10 -29.20
CA ASN A 241 -1.99 9.33 -27.76
C ASN A 241 -0.61 9.71 -27.16
N MET A 242 -0.18 10.95 -27.35
CA MET A 242 1.12 11.46 -26.91
C MET A 242 1.26 11.33 -25.39
N GLY A 243 0.15 11.45 -24.66
CA GLY A 243 0.08 11.17 -23.24
C GLY A 243 0.45 9.72 -22.88
N VAL A 244 -0.09 8.73 -23.59
CA VAL A 244 0.23 7.30 -23.35
C VAL A 244 1.68 6.99 -23.68
N LEU A 245 2.22 7.57 -24.77
CA LEU A 245 3.65 7.42 -25.11
C LEU A 245 4.56 8.12 -24.10
N ALA A 246 4.16 9.28 -23.56
CA ALA A 246 4.90 9.97 -22.51
C ALA A 246 4.88 9.18 -21.20
N ALA A 247 3.72 8.65 -20.80
CA ALA A 247 3.58 7.80 -19.61
C ALA A 247 4.39 6.50 -19.74
N SER A 248 4.34 5.85 -20.92
CA SER A 248 5.17 4.67 -21.23
C SER A 248 6.67 4.98 -21.12
N ARG A 249 7.13 6.13 -21.64
CA ARG A 249 8.53 6.57 -21.47
C ARG A 249 8.90 6.77 -20.00
N ALA A 250 8.07 7.47 -19.22
CA ALA A 250 8.31 7.68 -17.80
C ALA A 250 8.39 6.36 -17.02
N ALA A 251 7.44 5.44 -17.25
CA ALA A 251 7.46 4.10 -16.64
C ALA A 251 8.70 3.28 -17.06
N ARG A 252 9.14 3.41 -18.32
CA ARG A 252 10.35 2.75 -18.82
C ARG A 252 11.62 3.30 -18.16
N GLU A 253 11.71 4.62 -18.00
CA GLU A 253 12.83 5.27 -17.32
C GLU A 253 12.91 4.85 -15.84
N THR A 254 11.77 4.83 -15.14
CA THR A 254 11.71 4.34 -13.76
C THR A 254 12.13 2.88 -13.67
N SER A 255 11.64 2.03 -14.59
CA SER A 255 12.02 0.62 -14.67
C SER A 255 13.53 0.46 -14.84
N GLN A 256 14.13 1.22 -15.76
CA GLN A 256 15.57 1.19 -15.99
C GLN A 256 16.37 1.64 -14.75
N ARG A 257 15.94 2.69 -14.05
CA ARG A 257 16.58 3.16 -12.82
C ARG A 257 16.55 2.08 -11.74
N LEU A 258 15.41 1.42 -11.53
CA LEU A 258 15.25 0.37 -10.54
C LEU A 258 16.11 -0.87 -10.87
N ILE A 259 16.15 -1.28 -12.14
CA ILE A 259 17.01 -2.38 -12.59
C ILE A 259 18.50 -2.04 -12.35
N ASN A 260 18.92 -0.82 -12.69
CA ASN A 260 20.29 -0.38 -12.47
C ASN A 260 20.66 -0.37 -10.98
N ALA A 261 19.77 0.13 -10.11
CA ALA A 261 19.98 0.09 -8.66
C ALA A 261 20.15 -1.35 -8.14
N LYS A 262 19.30 -2.29 -8.58
CA LYS A 262 19.42 -3.71 -8.22
C LYS A 262 20.69 -4.37 -8.73
N LYS A 263 21.16 -4.00 -9.93
CA LYS A 263 22.46 -4.47 -10.44
C LYS A 263 23.63 -4.02 -9.58
N VAL A 264 23.61 -2.77 -9.11
CA VAL A 264 24.63 -2.24 -8.19
C VAL A 264 24.61 -3.01 -6.86
N GLN A 265 23.43 -3.25 -6.28
CA GLN A 265 23.29 -4.05 -5.05
C GLN A 265 23.81 -5.48 -5.24
N MET A 266 23.46 -6.12 -6.37
CA MET A 266 23.93 -7.46 -6.70
C MET A 266 25.46 -7.52 -6.86
N ALA A 267 26.06 -6.52 -7.51
CA ALA A 267 27.51 -6.40 -7.65
C ALA A 267 28.21 -6.18 -6.29
N ALA A 268 27.56 -5.45 -5.38
CA ALA A 268 28.01 -5.26 -3.99
C ALA A 268 27.79 -6.50 -3.09
N LYS A 269 27.25 -7.60 -3.64
CA LYS A 269 26.87 -8.82 -2.90
C LYS A 269 25.85 -8.57 -1.77
N GLU A 270 25.06 -7.51 -1.91
CA GLU A 270 23.94 -7.25 -1.01
C GLU A 270 22.79 -8.22 -1.30
N LYS A 271 22.00 -8.54 -0.27
CA LYS A 271 20.84 -9.40 -0.42
C LYS A 271 19.72 -8.63 -1.12
N LEU A 272 19.36 -9.04 -2.33
CA LEU A 272 18.24 -8.47 -3.07
C LEU A 272 16.90 -8.77 -2.40
N SER A 273 15.95 -7.85 -2.56
CA SER A 273 14.56 -8.06 -2.17
C SER A 273 13.95 -9.23 -2.94
N PRO A 274 13.03 -9.99 -2.31
CA PRO A 274 12.37 -11.13 -2.95
C PRO A 274 11.24 -10.64 -3.86
N ASP A 275 11.58 -9.95 -4.95
CA ASP A 275 10.64 -9.50 -5.97
C ASP A 275 10.88 -10.14 -7.33
N ILE A 276 9.91 -9.99 -8.24
CA ILE A 276 9.91 -10.61 -9.57
C ILE A 276 11.16 -10.18 -10.37
N ILE A 277 11.51 -8.89 -10.32
CA ILE A 277 12.66 -8.36 -11.08
C ILE A 277 13.98 -8.87 -10.55
N SER A 278 14.13 -8.97 -9.24
CA SER A 278 15.33 -9.52 -8.59
C SER A 278 15.52 -10.99 -8.98
N THR A 279 14.43 -11.75 -9.09
CA THR A 279 14.44 -13.14 -9.59
C THR A 279 14.85 -13.20 -11.07
N ALA A 280 14.26 -12.35 -11.91
CA ALA A 280 14.59 -12.28 -13.33
C ALA A 280 16.06 -11.91 -13.56
N LEU A 281 16.56 -10.92 -12.82
CA LEU A 281 17.96 -10.49 -12.86
C LEU A 281 18.90 -11.61 -12.41
N GLY A 282 18.57 -12.29 -11.31
CA GLY A 282 19.36 -13.41 -10.79
C GLY A 282 19.44 -14.63 -11.71
N SER A 283 18.52 -14.77 -12.66
CA SER A 283 18.57 -15.85 -13.67
C SER A 283 19.70 -15.69 -14.69
N GLY A 284 20.21 -14.47 -14.90
CA GLY A 284 21.25 -14.18 -15.90
C GLY A 284 20.83 -14.38 -17.37
N HIS A 285 19.55 -14.66 -17.64
CA HIS A 285 19.04 -14.99 -18.98
C HIS A 285 18.33 -13.84 -19.70
N PHE A 286 18.21 -12.68 -19.05
CA PHE A 286 17.57 -11.50 -19.63
C PHE A 286 18.61 -10.44 -19.98
N THR A 287 18.44 -9.82 -21.16
CA THR A 287 19.12 -8.56 -21.48
C THR A 287 18.52 -7.42 -20.67
N ASP A 288 19.21 -6.29 -20.58
CA ASP A 288 18.71 -5.09 -19.88
C ASP A 288 17.36 -4.63 -20.43
N GLU A 289 17.25 -4.55 -21.75
CA GLU A 289 15.99 -4.24 -22.41
C GLU A 289 14.93 -5.32 -22.16
N GLY A 290 15.32 -6.60 -22.14
CA GLY A 290 14.41 -7.68 -21.80
C GLY A 290 13.90 -7.62 -20.36
N LEU A 291 14.71 -7.16 -19.40
CA LEU A 291 14.30 -6.91 -18.02
C LEU A 291 13.32 -5.74 -17.94
N VAL A 292 13.60 -4.64 -18.64
CA VAL A 292 12.70 -3.49 -18.71
C VAL A 292 11.35 -3.88 -19.31
N ASP A 293 11.33 -4.56 -20.45
CA ASP A 293 10.09 -5.01 -21.10
C ASP A 293 9.30 -6.00 -20.23
N THR A 294 10.01 -6.83 -19.47
CA THR A 294 9.40 -7.74 -18.49
C THR A 294 8.78 -6.96 -17.32
N MET A 295 9.47 -5.94 -16.83
CA MET A 295 8.99 -5.05 -15.76
C MET A 295 7.74 -4.26 -16.19
N MET A 296 7.77 -3.69 -17.39
CA MET A 296 6.63 -3.00 -17.99
C MET A 296 5.43 -3.94 -18.13
N THR A 297 5.68 -5.18 -18.58
CA THR A 297 4.66 -6.23 -18.68
C THR A 297 4.00 -6.49 -17.32
N PHE A 298 4.78 -6.71 -16.25
CA PHE A 298 4.22 -7.01 -14.94
C PHE A 298 3.52 -5.82 -14.31
N LEU A 299 4.03 -4.60 -14.49
CA LEU A 299 3.35 -3.39 -14.04
C LEU A 299 1.95 -3.28 -14.63
N ALA A 300 1.85 -3.40 -15.96
CA ALA A 300 0.57 -3.26 -16.66
C ALA A 300 -0.38 -4.43 -16.39
N ALA A 301 0.14 -5.67 -16.41
CA ALA A 301 -0.68 -6.86 -16.22
C ALA A 301 -1.11 -7.04 -14.76
N GLY A 302 -0.26 -6.77 -13.78
CA GLY A 302 -0.56 -6.93 -12.36
C GLY A 302 -1.43 -5.82 -11.78
N HIS A 303 -1.35 -4.60 -12.34
CA HIS A 303 -2.12 -3.45 -11.85
C HIS A 303 -3.59 -3.51 -12.29
N GLU A 304 -3.85 -3.44 -13.59
CA GLU A 304 -5.20 -3.21 -14.12
C GLU A 304 -6.12 -4.43 -13.94
N THR A 305 -5.60 -5.66 -14.08
CA THR A 305 -6.45 -6.85 -13.93
C THR A 305 -6.80 -7.15 -12.48
N SER A 306 -5.88 -6.94 -11.52
CA SER A 306 -6.17 -7.11 -10.09
C SER A 306 -7.15 -6.05 -9.61
N ALA A 307 -7.01 -4.80 -10.06
CA ALA A 307 -7.94 -3.72 -9.76
C ALA A 307 -9.37 -4.05 -10.24
N ALA A 308 -9.49 -4.55 -11.48
CA ALA A 308 -10.77 -4.98 -12.02
C ALA A 308 -11.36 -6.17 -11.24
N ALA A 309 -10.53 -7.15 -10.86
CA ALA A 309 -10.99 -8.29 -10.06
C ALA A 309 -11.58 -7.84 -8.72
N LEU A 310 -10.87 -6.97 -7.99
CA LEU A 310 -11.37 -6.43 -6.71
C LEU A 310 -12.64 -5.60 -6.91
N THR A 311 -12.68 -4.75 -7.93
CA THR A 311 -13.88 -3.96 -8.29
C THR A 311 -15.10 -4.87 -8.45
N TRP A 312 -14.98 -5.94 -9.25
CA TRP A 312 -16.09 -6.86 -9.50
C TRP A 312 -16.46 -7.69 -8.28
N THR A 313 -15.48 -8.06 -7.43
CA THR A 313 -15.75 -8.74 -6.16
C THR A 313 -16.57 -7.85 -5.23
N ILE A 314 -16.18 -6.59 -5.04
CA ILE A 314 -16.96 -5.65 -4.21
C ILE A 314 -18.33 -5.36 -4.80
N PHE A 315 -18.43 -5.21 -6.13
CA PHE A 315 -19.73 -5.08 -6.81
C PHE A 315 -20.66 -6.26 -6.52
N LEU A 316 -20.17 -7.49 -6.65
CA LEU A 316 -20.95 -8.70 -6.39
C LEU A 316 -21.34 -8.81 -4.92
N LEU A 317 -20.45 -8.48 -3.99
CA LEU A 317 -20.74 -8.49 -2.56
C LEU A 317 -21.73 -7.40 -2.15
N ALA A 318 -21.66 -6.23 -2.76
CA ALA A 318 -22.62 -5.14 -2.52
C ALA A 318 -24.03 -5.51 -2.97
N LYS A 319 -24.17 -6.34 -4.01
CA LYS A 319 -25.47 -6.83 -4.49
C LYS A 319 -26.03 -8.02 -3.69
N ASN A 320 -25.18 -8.75 -2.95
CA ASN A 320 -25.53 -10.01 -2.29
C ASN A 320 -25.15 -9.95 -0.80
N HIS A 321 -25.98 -9.26 -0.02
CA HIS A 321 -25.74 -9.01 1.41
C HIS A 321 -25.63 -10.30 2.24
N ASP A 322 -26.37 -11.35 1.91
CA ASP A 322 -26.30 -12.65 2.56
C ASP A 322 -24.91 -13.29 2.42
N VAL A 323 -24.34 -13.22 1.21
CA VAL A 323 -22.97 -13.69 0.96
C VAL A 323 -21.96 -12.82 1.70
N GLN A 324 -22.15 -11.50 1.70
CA GLN A 324 -21.27 -10.55 2.37
C GLN A 324 -21.27 -10.75 3.90
N ASP A 325 -22.43 -10.97 4.50
CA ASP A 325 -22.58 -11.17 5.94
C ASP A 325 -21.95 -12.49 6.39
N ARG A 326 -22.18 -13.58 5.64
CA ARG A 326 -21.53 -14.87 5.90
C ARG A 326 -20.02 -14.81 5.75
N LEU A 327 -19.53 -14.09 4.73
CA LEU A 327 -18.10 -13.86 4.55
C LEU A 327 -17.51 -13.08 5.71
N ARG A 328 -18.19 -12.03 6.16
CA ARG A 328 -17.77 -11.25 7.33
C ARG A 328 -17.73 -12.08 8.60
N GLU A 329 -18.68 -12.99 8.78
CA GLU A 329 -18.68 -13.92 9.91
C GLU A 329 -17.43 -14.82 9.90
N GLU A 330 -17.12 -15.47 8.77
CA GLU A 330 -15.88 -16.27 8.64
C GLU A 330 -14.63 -15.43 8.94
N ILE A 331 -14.53 -14.22 8.37
CA ILE A 331 -13.39 -13.33 8.57
C ILE A 331 -13.25 -12.96 10.05
N ARG A 332 -14.31 -12.47 10.70
CA ARG A 332 -14.26 -11.97 12.08
C ARG A 332 -14.07 -13.08 13.12
N GLN A 333 -14.41 -14.33 12.79
CA GLN A 333 -14.14 -15.49 13.66
C GLN A 333 -12.67 -15.95 13.62
N ASN A 334 -11.95 -15.64 12.54
CA ASN A 334 -10.61 -16.19 12.28
C ASN A 334 -9.51 -15.13 12.18
N VAL A 335 -9.87 -13.85 12.06
CA VAL A 335 -8.96 -12.71 11.92
C VAL A 335 -9.35 -11.63 12.92
N ASP A 336 -8.46 -11.35 13.88
CA ASP A 336 -8.70 -10.46 15.03
C ASP A 336 -8.45 -8.97 14.72
N GLY A 337 -8.92 -8.51 13.56
CA GLY A 337 -8.76 -7.13 13.11
C GLY A 337 -7.70 -6.95 12.02
N LEU A 338 -7.42 -5.68 11.72
CA LEU A 338 -6.35 -5.27 10.81
C LEU A 338 -4.99 -5.27 11.51
N THR A 339 -4.62 -6.35 12.18
CA THR A 339 -3.35 -6.48 12.91
C THR A 339 -2.21 -6.96 12.01
N ASP A 340 -0.96 -6.67 12.37
CA ASP A 340 0.22 -7.04 11.56
C ASP A 340 0.56 -8.54 11.59
N ASP A 341 -0.18 -9.36 12.35
CA ASP A 341 0.04 -10.79 12.52
C ASP A 341 -0.84 -11.65 11.59
N VAL A 342 -1.48 -11.05 10.58
CA VAL A 342 -2.20 -11.78 9.55
C VAL A 342 -1.23 -12.31 8.51
N ASP A 343 -1.01 -13.62 8.56
CA ASP A 343 -0.12 -14.33 7.66
C ASP A 343 -0.88 -15.16 6.61
N ALA A 344 -0.09 -15.79 5.75
CA ALA A 344 -0.62 -16.62 4.69
C ALA A 344 -1.33 -17.89 5.17
N LYS A 345 -1.15 -18.32 6.43
CA LYS A 345 -1.85 -19.47 6.98
C LYS A 345 -3.26 -19.09 7.39
N LYS A 346 -3.44 -17.92 8.01
CA LYS A 346 -4.76 -17.40 8.37
C LYS A 346 -5.61 -17.17 7.12
N LEU A 347 -5.11 -16.41 6.14
CA LEU A 347 -5.91 -16.07 4.95
C LEU A 347 -6.24 -17.29 4.07
N ASP A 348 -5.34 -18.25 3.90
CA ASP A 348 -5.67 -19.49 3.16
C ASP A 348 -6.61 -20.42 3.92
N GLY A 349 -6.71 -20.27 5.24
CA GLY A 349 -7.68 -21.00 6.06
C GLY A 349 -9.12 -20.53 5.85
N LEU A 350 -9.33 -19.35 5.26
CA LEU A 350 -10.64 -18.76 5.00
C LEU A 350 -11.22 -19.36 3.70
N SER A 351 -11.82 -20.53 3.85
CA SER A 351 -12.39 -21.31 2.75
C SER A 351 -13.49 -20.58 1.99
N TYR A 352 -14.36 -19.84 2.69
CA TYR A 352 -15.46 -19.12 2.07
C TYR A 352 -14.97 -17.83 1.41
N LEU A 353 -13.98 -17.14 1.97
CA LEU A 353 -13.26 -16.07 1.26
C LEU A 353 -12.67 -16.56 -0.07
N HIS A 354 -11.99 -17.71 -0.07
CA HIS A 354 -11.47 -18.31 -1.30
C HIS A 354 -12.60 -18.59 -2.30
N ALA A 355 -13.72 -19.17 -1.84
CA ALA A 355 -14.90 -19.42 -2.65
C ALA A 355 -15.49 -18.15 -3.28
N VAL A 356 -15.62 -17.07 -2.50
CA VAL A 356 -16.09 -15.75 -2.96
C VAL A 356 -15.17 -15.18 -4.04
N CYS A 357 -13.86 -15.22 -3.82
CA CYS A 357 -12.89 -14.73 -4.80
C CYS A 357 -12.92 -15.55 -6.10
N GLN A 358 -12.99 -16.88 -6.02
CA GLN A 358 -13.09 -17.75 -7.19
C GLN A 358 -14.38 -17.51 -7.98
N GLU A 359 -15.52 -17.40 -7.28
CA GLU A 359 -16.80 -17.16 -7.94
C GLU A 359 -16.87 -15.78 -8.59
N SER A 360 -16.26 -14.78 -7.95
CA SER A 360 -16.12 -13.43 -8.54
C SER A 360 -15.32 -13.48 -9.84
N LEU A 361 -14.15 -14.14 -9.81
CA LEU A 361 -13.29 -14.32 -10.98
C LEU A 361 -13.95 -15.17 -12.07
N ARG A 362 -14.83 -16.11 -11.71
CA ARG A 362 -15.61 -16.90 -12.67
C ARG A 362 -16.58 -16.00 -13.41
N LEU A 363 -17.44 -15.28 -12.69
CA LEU A 363 -18.46 -14.43 -13.29
C LEU A 363 -17.86 -13.26 -14.06
N TYR A 364 -16.89 -12.57 -13.47
CA TYR A 364 -16.27 -11.37 -14.04
C TYR A 364 -14.77 -11.57 -14.20
N ALA A 365 -14.38 -12.33 -15.23
CA ALA A 365 -12.99 -12.39 -15.64
C ALA A 365 -12.53 -10.98 -16.09
N PRO A 366 -11.42 -10.43 -15.56
CA PRO A 366 -10.92 -9.11 -15.97
C PRO A 366 -10.66 -8.98 -17.47
N ILE A 367 -10.28 -10.09 -18.12
CA ILE A 367 -10.12 -10.17 -19.58
C ILE A 367 -11.31 -10.97 -20.16
N PRO A 368 -12.27 -10.31 -20.82
CA PRO A 368 -13.53 -10.95 -21.22
C PRO A 368 -13.40 -11.88 -22.43
N PHE A 369 -12.42 -11.60 -23.31
CA PHE A 369 -12.01 -12.46 -24.41
C PHE A 369 -10.55 -12.20 -24.80
N THR A 370 -9.92 -13.17 -25.47
CA THR A 370 -8.59 -13.05 -26.08
C THR A 370 -8.60 -13.68 -27.46
N VAL A 371 -7.61 -13.33 -28.29
CA VAL A 371 -7.54 -13.72 -29.70
C VAL A 371 -6.20 -14.35 -30.07
N ARG A 372 -6.22 -15.29 -31.01
CA ARG A 372 -5.02 -15.93 -31.59
C ARG A 372 -5.17 -16.06 -33.10
N ASP A 373 -4.08 -15.97 -33.84
CA ASP A 373 -4.02 -16.35 -35.25
C ASP A 373 -3.41 -17.75 -35.38
N ALA A 374 -4.01 -18.58 -36.24
CA ALA A 374 -3.41 -19.85 -36.65
C ALA A 374 -2.14 -19.59 -37.49
N LEU A 375 -0.99 -19.99 -36.99
CA LEU A 375 0.31 -19.74 -37.64
C LEU A 375 0.52 -20.59 -38.90
N LYS A 376 -0.14 -21.76 -38.95
CA LYS A 376 -0.13 -22.73 -40.05
C LYS A 376 -1.52 -23.34 -40.22
N ASP A 377 -1.72 -24.03 -41.33
CA ASP A 377 -2.92 -24.85 -41.54
C ASP A 377 -3.01 -25.92 -40.44
N THR A 378 -4.17 -26.03 -39.81
CA THR A 378 -4.38 -26.86 -38.62
C THR A 378 -5.81 -27.37 -38.56
N GLN A 379 -6.18 -28.03 -37.47
CA GLN A 379 -7.55 -28.43 -37.19
C GLN A 379 -7.94 -28.05 -35.76
N ILE A 380 -9.23 -27.78 -35.56
CA ILE A 380 -9.86 -27.67 -34.24
C ILE A 380 -11.10 -28.57 -34.24
N LEU A 381 -11.20 -29.53 -33.31
CA LEU A 381 -12.30 -30.50 -33.26
C LEU A 381 -12.51 -31.23 -34.60
N GLY A 382 -11.40 -31.60 -35.27
CA GLY A 382 -11.42 -32.21 -36.61
C GLY A 382 -11.82 -31.28 -37.76
N THR A 383 -12.18 -30.02 -37.47
CA THR A 383 -12.50 -29.02 -38.51
C THR A 383 -11.22 -28.37 -39.01
N PHE A 384 -11.01 -28.37 -40.33
CA PHE A 384 -9.86 -27.71 -40.94
C PHE A 384 -9.89 -26.18 -40.75
N VAL A 385 -8.80 -25.64 -40.21
CA VAL A 385 -8.60 -24.22 -39.94
C VAL A 385 -7.41 -23.71 -40.77
N PRO A 386 -7.66 -22.88 -41.81
CA PRO A 386 -6.59 -22.30 -42.61
C PRO A 386 -5.67 -21.40 -41.80
N ARG A 387 -4.39 -21.34 -42.20
CA ARG A 387 -3.41 -20.35 -41.73
C ARG A 387 -3.98 -18.92 -41.81
N GLY A 388 -3.74 -18.14 -40.77
CA GLY A 388 -4.20 -16.76 -40.64
C GLY A 388 -5.64 -16.62 -40.15
N THR A 389 -6.36 -17.74 -39.92
CA THR A 389 -7.68 -17.67 -39.29
C THR A 389 -7.54 -17.20 -37.85
N MET A 390 -8.30 -16.17 -37.48
CA MET A 390 -8.33 -15.67 -36.10
C MET A 390 -9.34 -16.48 -35.26
N VAL A 391 -8.86 -16.94 -34.12
CA VAL A 391 -9.57 -17.74 -33.13
C VAL A 391 -9.82 -16.89 -31.88
N ILE A 392 -11.07 -16.84 -31.44
CA ILE A 392 -11.56 -16.12 -30.27
C ILE A 392 -11.77 -17.12 -29.13
N LEU A 393 -11.21 -16.79 -27.98
CA LEU A 393 -11.39 -17.50 -26.73
C LEU A 393 -12.09 -16.55 -25.77
N CYS A 394 -13.28 -16.89 -25.28
CA CYS A 394 -14.10 -15.97 -24.50
C CYS A 394 -14.33 -16.51 -23.07
N PRO A 395 -13.51 -16.10 -22.08
CA PRO A 395 -13.74 -16.42 -20.68
C PRO A 395 -15.16 -16.07 -20.19
N TRP A 396 -15.73 -14.92 -20.59
CA TRP A 396 -17.10 -14.57 -20.20
C TRP A 396 -18.19 -15.51 -20.74
N ALA A 397 -17.92 -16.19 -21.86
CA ALA A 397 -18.80 -17.23 -22.37
C ALA A 397 -18.62 -18.55 -21.60
N ILE A 398 -17.38 -19.03 -21.52
CA ILE A 398 -17.06 -20.36 -20.98
C ILE A 398 -17.29 -20.45 -19.47
N ASN A 399 -16.89 -19.41 -18.73
CA ASN A 399 -17.07 -19.38 -17.27
C ASN A 399 -18.54 -19.34 -16.85
N ARG A 400 -19.47 -19.02 -17.77
CA ARG A 400 -20.91 -18.96 -17.52
C ARG A 400 -21.69 -19.89 -18.46
N ALA A 401 -21.03 -20.90 -19.02
CA ALA A 401 -21.68 -21.89 -19.86
C ALA A 401 -22.50 -22.83 -18.97
N HIS A 402 -23.82 -22.89 -19.22
CA HIS A 402 -24.75 -23.71 -18.43
C HIS A 402 -24.40 -25.21 -18.51
N GLU A 403 -23.88 -25.66 -19.65
CA GLU A 403 -23.40 -27.03 -19.83
C GLU A 403 -22.22 -27.40 -18.91
N LEU A 404 -21.40 -26.42 -18.51
CA LEU A 404 -20.19 -26.63 -17.71
C LEU A 404 -20.38 -26.33 -16.22
N TRP A 405 -21.31 -25.42 -15.90
CA TRP A 405 -21.50 -24.86 -14.57
C TRP A 405 -22.89 -25.10 -13.97
N GLY A 406 -23.82 -25.66 -14.75
CA GLY A 406 -25.20 -25.92 -14.32
C GLY A 406 -26.16 -24.77 -14.62
N PRO A 407 -27.45 -24.93 -14.24
CA PRO A 407 -28.49 -23.93 -14.52
C PRO A 407 -28.29 -22.60 -13.78
N ASP A 408 -27.56 -22.61 -12.66
CA ASP A 408 -27.22 -21.43 -11.85
C ASP A 408 -25.91 -20.76 -12.31
N ALA A 409 -25.43 -21.06 -13.52
CA ALA A 409 -24.15 -20.55 -14.04
C ALA A 409 -24.06 -19.02 -14.12
N ASP A 410 -25.21 -18.32 -14.16
CA ASP A 410 -25.27 -16.86 -14.16
C ASP A 410 -25.31 -16.24 -12.76
N ASP A 411 -25.60 -17.04 -11.75
CA ASP A 411 -25.79 -16.60 -10.38
C ASP A 411 -24.44 -16.51 -9.65
N PHE A 412 -24.35 -15.58 -8.70
CA PHE A 412 -23.22 -15.46 -7.80
C PHE A 412 -23.40 -16.42 -6.63
N ASN A 413 -22.86 -17.63 -6.78
CA ASN A 413 -23.03 -18.71 -5.81
C ASN A 413 -21.67 -19.24 -5.32
N PRO A 414 -21.09 -18.67 -4.25
CA PRO A 414 -19.83 -19.17 -3.71
C PRO A 414 -19.92 -20.59 -3.12
N GLU A 415 -21.11 -21.08 -2.73
CA GLU A 415 -21.28 -22.42 -2.15
C GLU A 415 -20.83 -23.55 -3.09
N ARG A 416 -20.83 -23.31 -4.41
CA ARG A 416 -20.33 -24.31 -5.38
C ARG A 416 -18.86 -24.69 -5.17
N TRP A 417 -18.10 -23.84 -4.51
CA TRP A 417 -16.69 -24.08 -4.20
C TRP A 417 -16.50 -24.74 -2.82
N MET A 418 -17.56 -24.85 -2.02
CA MET A 418 -17.50 -25.35 -0.63
C MET A 418 -17.78 -26.86 -0.52
N ALA A 419 -18.43 -27.45 -1.53
CA ALA A 419 -18.74 -28.88 -1.49
C ALA A 419 -17.48 -29.77 -1.50
N PRO A 420 -17.52 -30.97 -0.89
CA PRO A 420 -16.37 -31.86 -0.79
C PRO A 420 -15.72 -32.13 -2.15
N GLY A 421 -14.41 -31.83 -2.26
CA GLY A 421 -13.64 -32.00 -3.48
C GLY A 421 -13.84 -30.94 -4.57
N GLN A 422 -14.68 -29.92 -4.33
CA GLN A 422 -15.02 -28.89 -5.32
C GLN A 422 -14.25 -27.58 -5.16
N ALA A 423 -13.43 -27.43 -4.11
CA ALA A 423 -12.67 -26.20 -3.82
C ALA A 423 -11.82 -25.68 -4.99
N ASN A 424 -11.36 -26.56 -5.89
CA ASN A 424 -10.55 -26.19 -7.05
C ASN A 424 -11.31 -26.20 -8.38
N SER A 425 -12.55 -26.70 -8.43
CA SER A 425 -13.32 -26.90 -9.68
C SER A 425 -14.69 -26.24 -9.69
N GLY A 426 -15.21 -25.83 -8.54
CA GLY A 426 -16.54 -25.22 -8.39
C GLY A 426 -17.68 -26.12 -8.89
N GLY A 427 -17.48 -27.44 -8.84
CA GLY A 427 -18.40 -28.45 -9.33
C GLY A 427 -18.27 -28.79 -10.82
N SER A 428 -17.43 -28.10 -11.59
CA SER A 428 -17.22 -28.44 -13.00
C SER A 428 -16.38 -29.72 -13.17
N LYS A 429 -16.74 -30.54 -14.15
CA LYS A 429 -16.01 -31.78 -14.49
C LYS A 429 -14.83 -31.55 -15.44
N ASN A 430 -14.68 -30.35 -15.99
CA ASN A 430 -13.67 -30.05 -17.00
C ASN A 430 -12.72 -28.93 -16.57
N ASN A 431 -11.41 -29.20 -16.63
CA ASN A 431 -10.37 -28.23 -16.24
C ASN A 431 -10.32 -26.98 -17.12
N TYR A 432 -10.98 -26.99 -18.28
CA TYR A 432 -11.09 -25.83 -19.19
C TYR A 432 -12.39 -25.03 -18.99
N ALA A 433 -13.20 -25.35 -17.98
CA ALA A 433 -14.43 -24.61 -17.67
C ALA A 433 -14.17 -23.24 -17.00
N PHE A 434 -13.01 -23.06 -16.38
CA PHE A 434 -12.58 -21.81 -15.76
C PHE A 434 -11.42 -21.18 -16.55
N LEU A 435 -11.72 -20.22 -17.42
CA LEU A 435 -10.78 -19.60 -18.35
C LEU A 435 -10.27 -18.22 -17.90
N THR A 436 -10.57 -17.77 -16.70
CA THR A 436 -10.15 -16.43 -16.21
C THR A 436 -8.64 -16.23 -16.30
N PHE A 437 -7.87 -17.29 -16.07
CA PHE A 437 -6.41 -17.30 -16.20
C PHE A 437 -5.91 -18.05 -17.43
N LEU A 438 -6.80 -18.34 -18.40
CA LEU A 438 -6.57 -19.28 -19.50
C LEU A 438 -6.06 -20.64 -18.99
N HIS A 439 -5.47 -21.45 -19.87
CA HIS A 439 -4.93 -22.76 -19.52
C HIS A 439 -3.67 -23.09 -20.34
N GLY A 440 -2.97 -24.15 -19.96
CA GLY A 440 -1.83 -24.70 -20.70
C GLY A 440 -0.55 -23.85 -20.61
N PRO A 441 0.40 -24.03 -21.54
CA PRO A 441 1.71 -23.33 -21.51
C PRO A 441 1.62 -21.81 -21.54
N ARG A 442 0.48 -21.25 -21.97
CA ARG A 442 0.19 -19.81 -22.04
C ARG A 442 -0.74 -19.31 -20.92
N GLY A 443 -1.10 -20.17 -19.96
CA GLY A 443 -1.89 -19.77 -18.79
C GLY A 443 -1.21 -18.66 -17.98
N CYS A 444 -1.98 -17.87 -17.25
CA CYS A 444 -1.45 -16.78 -16.43
C CYS A 444 -0.45 -17.31 -15.41
N ILE A 445 0.76 -16.74 -15.40
CA ILE A 445 1.78 -17.11 -14.41
C ILE A 445 1.45 -16.54 -13.02
N GLY A 446 0.73 -15.42 -12.97
CA GLY A 446 0.35 -14.71 -11.76
C GLY A 446 -0.95 -15.16 -11.12
N GLN A 447 -1.57 -16.27 -11.56
CA GLN A 447 -2.88 -16.71 -11.03
C GLN A 447 -2.92 -16.80 -9.51
N LYS A 448 -1.93 -17.48 -8.91
CA LYS A 448 -1.87 -17.65 -7.46
C LYS A 448 -1.53 -16.36 -6.72
N PHE A 449 -0.74 -15.49 -7.34
CA PHE A 449 -0.41 -14.17 -6.81
C PHE A 449 -1.68 -13.31 -6.74
N SER A 450 -2.41 -13.22 -7.86
CA SER A 450 -3.62 -12.40 -7.98
C SER A 450 -4.73 -12.88 -7.05
N LEU A 451 -4.89 -14.20 -6.87
CA LEU A 451 -5.86 -14.74 -5.92
C LEU A 451 -5.48 -14.41 -4.46
N ALA A 452 -4.21 -14.56 -4.08
CA ALA A 452 -3.73 -14.22 -2.74
C ALA A 452 -3.91 -12.72 -2.42
N GLU A 453 -3.55 -11.86 -3.38
CA GLU A 453 -3.77 -10.41 -3.33
C GLU A 453 -5.26 -10.08 -3.15
N LEU A 454 -6.12 -10.64 -4.02
CA LEU A 454 -7.56 -10.41 -3.97
C LEU A 454 -8.18 -10.85 -2.64
N MET A 455 -7.75 -12.00 -2.10
CA MET A 455 -8.19 -12.49 -0.79
C MET A 455 -7.78 -11.52 0.33
N ALA A 456 -6.53 -11.05 0.35
CA ALA A 456 -6.07 -10.11 1.39
C ALA A 456 -6.87 -8.79 1.37
N LEU A 457 -7.05 -8.20 0.18
CA LEU A 457 -7.81 -6.95 0.00
C LEU A 457 -9.28 -7.14 0.38
N THR A 458 -9.92 -8.22 -0.10
CA THR A 458 -11.33 -8.51 0.20
C THR A 458 -11.54 -8.78 1.68
N CYS A 459 -10.63 -9.52 2.33
CA CYS A 459 -10.68 -9.81 3.76
C CYS A 459 -10.67 -8.52 4.59
N ALA A 460 -9.72 -7.62 4.33
CA ALA A 460 -9.61 -6.34 5.02
C ALA A 460 -10.85 -5.45 4.82
N LEU A 461 -11.33 -5.34 3.57
CA LEU A 461 -12.48 -4.51 3.23
C LEU A 461 -13.77 -5.03 3.85
N VAL A 462 -14.10 -6.32 3.71
CA VAL A 462 -15.35 -6.91 4.22
C VAL A 462 -15.34 -7.03 5.74
N GLY A 463 -14.18 -7.28 6.33
CA GLY A 463 -14.02 -7.28 7.78
C GLY A 463 -14.35 -5.92 8.39
N ARG A 464 -13.97 -4.82 7.73
CA ARG A 464 -14.16 -3.45 8.21
C ARG A 464 -15.50 -2.82 7.80
N TYR A 465 -15.93 -3.05 6.57
CA TYR A 465 -17.02 -2.32 5.94
C TYR A 465 -18.16 -3.24 5.48
N ARG A 466 -19.34 -2.66 5.39
CA ARG A 466 -20.48 -3.16 4.66
C ARG A 466 -20.61 -2.32 3.39
N PHE A 467 -20.71 -3.00 2.25
CA PHE A 467 -20.90 -2.37 0.95
C PHE A 467 -22.34 -2.59 0.50
N ASP A 468 -22.96 -1.55 -0.06
CA ASP A 468 -24.31 -1.60 -0.59
C ASP A 468 -24.39 -0.91 -1.95
N ILE A 469 -25.23 -1.47 -2.81
CA ILE A 469 -25.59 -0.92 -4.12
C ILE A 469 -26.97 -1.45 -4.47
N ASP A 470 -27.73 -0.68 -5.25
CA ASP A 470 -29.04 -1.12 -5.74
C ASP A 470 -28.93 -2.53 -6.37
N LYS A 471 -29.75 -3.46 -5.89
CA LYS A 471 -29.78 -4.86 -6.32
C LYS A 471 -30.08 -4.98 -7.82
N ASP A 472 -30.81 -4.03 -8.38
CA ASP A 472 -31.13 -3.99 -9.81
C ASP A 472 -30.10 -3.18 -10.63
N TYR A 473 -29.04 -2.65 -9.98
CA TYR A 473 -27.98 -1.93 -10.67
C TYR A 473 -27.24 -2.83 -11.66
N GLU A 474 -27.16 -2.38 -12.91
CA GLU A 474 -26.40 -3.02 -13.98
C GLU A 474 -25.27 -2.09 -14.45
N VAL A 475 -24.05 -2.63 -14.48
CA VAL A 475 -22.92 -1.92 -15.11
C VAL A 475 -23.08 -1.99 -16.63
N ARG A 476 -23.64 -0.92 -17.21
CA ARG A 476 -23.82 -0.81 -18.67
C ARG A 476 -22.57 -0.30 -19.39
N ASP A 477 -21.87 0.63 -18.76
CA ASP A 477 -20.72 1.32 -19.34
C ASP A 477 -19.41 0.63 -18.95
N ILE A 478 -19.08 -0.47 -19.62
CA ILE A 478 -17.81 -1.20 -19.44
C ILE A 478 -16.75 -0.63 -20.39
N THR A 479 -15.50 -0.58 -19.95
CA THR A 479 -14.37 -0.07 -20.74
C THR A 479 -14.23 -0.74 -22.11
N ASP A 480 -14.00 0.07 -23.16
CA ASP A 480 -13.63 -0.36 -24.51
C ASP A 480 -12.19 -0.94 -24.61
N GLY A 481 -11.48 -1.03 -23.49
CA GLY A 481 -10.08 -1.46 -23.39
C GLY A 481 -9.90 -2.98 -23.32
N ILE A 482 -8.66 -3.41 -23.07
CA ILE A 482 -8.32 -4.84 -22.93
C ILE A 482 -8.93 -5.44 -21.64
N VAL A 483 -8.94 -4.65 -20.57
CA VAL A 483 -9.50 -5.02 -19.26
C VAL A 483 -10.93 -4.50 -19.16
N ALA A 484 -11.86 -5.36 -18.75
CA ALA A 484 -13.26 -5.04 -18.54
C ALA A 484 -13.49 -4.55 -17.10
N LYS A 485 -13.79 -3.26 -16.95
CA LYS A 485 -14.19 -2.62 -15.69
C LYS A 485 -15.21 -1.51 -15.95
N PRO A 486 -15.97 -1.06 -14.94
CA PRO A 486 -16.84 0.12 -15.06
C PRO A 486 -16.04 1.35 -15.54
N SER A 487 -16.42 1.91 -16.69
CA SER A 487 -15.64 2.96 -17.38
C SER A 487 -15.76 4.35 -16.77
N LYS A 488 -16.80 4.58 -15.96
CA LYS A 488 -17.12 5.83 -15.26
C LYS A 488 -16.86 5.76 -13.76
N GLY A 489 -16.07 4.77 -13.31
CA GLY A 489 -15.99 4.42 -11.90
C GLY A 489 -17.17 3.55 -11.46
N LEU A 490 -17.15 3.12 -10.21
CA LEU A 490 -18.26 2.41 -9.56
C LEU A 490 -18.41 2.94 -8.14
N LYS A 491 -19.41 3.80 -7.96
CA LYS A 491 -19.77 4.29 -6.64
C LYS A 491 -20.51 3.21 -5.87
N VAL A 492 -20.01 2.90 -4.69
CA VAL A 492 -20.64 1.96 -3.75
C VAL A 492 -20.86 2.66 -2.42
N SER A 493 -22.01 2.42 -1.79
CA SER A 493 -22.27 2.88 -0.44
C SER A 493 -21.44 2.06 0.54
N VAL A 494 -20.86 2.72 1.53
CA VAL A 494 -19.95 2.14 2.51
C VAL A 494 -20.42 2.50 3.91
N GLU A 495 -20.69 1.49 4.72
CA GLU A 495 -20.98 1.61 6.13
C GLU A 495 -19.87 0.96 6.95
N GLU A 496 -19.36 1.67 7.96
CA GLU A 496 -18.40 1.11 8.89
C GLU A 496 -19.08 0.09 9.82
N VAL A 497 -18.60 -1.15 9.81
CA VAL A 497 -19.08 -2.17 10.77
C VAL A 497 -18.17 -2.16 11.99
N HIS A 498 -18.68 -1.69 13.12
CA HIS A 498 -17.92 -1.61 14.38
C HIS A 498 -17.54 -3.00 14.94
N GLY A 499 -16.61 -3.01 15.91
CA GLY A 499 -16.21 -4.23 16.64
C GLY A 499 -15.10 -5.05 15.99
N TRP A 500 -14.41 -4.51 14.97
CA TRP A 500 -13.21 -5.11 14.38
C TRP A 500 -12.03 -4.14 14.47
N PRO A 501 -10.97 -4.44 15.24
CA PRO A 501 -9.87 -3.51 15.49
C PRO A 501 -9.16 -3.07 14.20
N SER A 502 -8.83 -1.77 14.05
CA SER A 502 -8.00 -1.28 12.94
C SER A 502 -6.50 -1.30 13.29
N ALA A 503 -5.60 -1.43 12.30
CA ALA A 503 -4.13 -1.47 12.49
C ALA A 503 -3.61 -0.27 13.28
N PHE A 504 -4.21 0.89 12.99
CA PHE A 504 -3.90 2.16 13.63
C PHE A 504 -4.65 2.39 14.95
N SER A 505 -5.42 1.42 15.45
CA SER A 505 -6.04 1.48 16.78
C SER A 505 -4.99 1.61 17.88
N TYR A 506 -3.72 1.23 17.67
CA TYR A 506 -2.65 1.42 18.66
C TYR A 506 -2.02 2.82 18.66
N SER A 507 -2.00 3.55 17.54
CA SER A 507 -1.56 4.95 17.48
C SER A 507 -2.72 5.93 17.64
N SER A 508 -3.94 5.55 17.26
CA SER A 508 -5.15 6.25 17.66
C SER A 508 -5.39 6.06 19.15
N LEU A 509 -5.07 4.94 19.79
CA LEU A 509 -5.09 4.85 21.25
C LEU A 509 -4.24 5.94 21.92
N PHE A 510 -3.18 6.45 21.29
CA PHE A 510 -2.38 7.56 21.83
C PHE A 510 -3.10 8.92 21.69
N ILE A 511 -3.64 9.24 20.51
CA ILE A 511 -4.34 10.52 20.25
C ILE A 511 -5.77 10.51 20.82
N GLN A 512 -6.46 9.39 20.73
CA GLN A 512 -7.80 9.11 21.24
C GLN A 512 -7.79 8.87 22.76
N ALA A 513 -6.69 8.40 23.38
CA ALA A 513 -6.52 8.53 24.82
C ALA A 513 -6.30 9.99 25.22
N ILE A 514 -5.47 10.75 24.50
CA ILE A 514 -5.28 12.19 24.79
C ILE A 514 -6.59 12.98 24.61
N MET A 515 -7.40 12.68 23.57
CA MET A 515 -8.69 13.33 23.31
C MET A 515 -9.83 12.81 24.19
N SER A 516 -9.88 11.51 24.52
CA SER A 516 -10.88 10.96 25.45
C SER A 516 -10.59 11.30 26.92
N ILE A 517 -9.32 11.55 27.28
CA ILE A 517 -8.93 12.10 28.59
C ILE A 517 -9.31 13.59 28.68
N ALA A 518 -9.32 14.31 27.56
CA ALA A 518 -9.78 15.69 27.49
C ALA A 518 -11.32 15.82 27.57
N ASP A 519 -12.08 14.81 27.14
CA ASP A 519 -13.56 14.85 27.05
C ASP A 519 -14.29 13.89 28.03
N GLY A 520 -13.54 13.23 28.92
CA GLY A 520 -14.09 12.46 30.06
C GLY A 520 -14.90 11.20 29.72
N SER A 521 -14.94 10.74 28.48
CA SER A 521 -15.93 9.77 28.00
C SER A 521 -15.53 8.28 28.09
N TYR A 522 -14.36 7.94 28.67
CA TYR A 522 -13.91 6.55 28.85
C TYR A 522 -14.04 6.08 30.31
N ALA A 523 -15.22 6.22 30.91
CA ALA A 523 -15.47 5.73 32.25
C ALA A 523 -16.07 4.31 32.23
N ARG A 524 -15.35 3.38 32.90
CA ARG A 524 -15.81 2.17 33.61
C ARG A 524 -15.61 0.78 32.99
N GLY A 525 -15.47 0.61 31.68
CA GLY A 525 -15.40 -0.74 31.05
C GLY A 525 -14.03 -1.43 31.09
N ASP A 526 -12.98 -0.78 30.57
CA ASP A 526 -11.67 -1.41 30.31
C ASP A 526 -10.63 -1.25 31.42
N LEU A 527 -10.95 -0.52 32.50
CA LEU A 527 -10.02 -0.24 33.60
C LEU A 527 -9.64 -1.48 34.44
N LEU A 528 -10.29 -2.63 34.21
CA LEU A 528 -10.15 -3.85 35.02
C LEU A 528 -9.46 -5.03 34.31
N ASN A 529 -9.25 -4.99 32.99
CA ASN A 529 -8.54 -6.06 32.28
C ASN A 529 -7.04 -5.97 32.57
N GLY A 530 -6.58 -6.66 33.61
CA GLY A 530 -5.17 -6.77 34.00
C GLY A 530 -4.81 -6.22 35.38
N CYS A 531 -5.78 -5.67 36.13
CA CYS A 531 -5.56 -5.34 37.54
C CYS A 531 -5.78 -6.60 38.38
N LYS A 532 -4.69 -7.36 38.59
CA LYS A 532 -4.65 -8.55 39.45
C LYS A 532 -3.64 -8.33 40.57
N ASP A 533 -3.92 -8.92 41.72
CA ASP A 533 -2.97 -8.96 42.83
C ASP A 533 -1.68 -9.67 42.42
N LEU A 534 -0.60 -9.40 43.18
CA LEU A 534 0.73 -9.89 42.84
C LEU A 534 0.81 -11.41 42.94
N ILE A 535 0.89 -12.07 41.78
CA ILE A 535 1.05 -13.54 41.71
C ILE A 535 2.50 -13.91 42.06
N PRO A 536 2.75 -14.74 43.10
CA PRO A 536 4.10 -15.18 43.45
C PRO A 536 4.77 -15.92 42.29
N GLY A 537 5.98 -15.50 41.91
CA GLY A 537 6.77 -16.11 40.83
C GLY A 537 6.57 -15.49 39.44
N LEU A 538 5.59 -14.59 39.25
CA LEU A 538 5.39 -13.87 37.99
C LEU A 538 5.99 -12.45 38.09
N GLN A 539 6.96 -12.12 37.25
CA GLN A 539 7.56 -10.78 37.24
C GLN A 539 6.66 -9.79 36.48
N ASN A 540 6.39 -8.64 37.09
CA ASN A 540 5.76 -7.50 36.40
C ASN A 540 6.82 -6.67 35.65
N ALA A 541 6.39 -5.72 34.82
CA ALA A 541 7.29 -4.91 33.98
C ALA A 541 8.30 -4.05 34.78
N TYR A 542 8.05 -3.82 36.07
CA TYR A 542 8.90 -3.03 36.95
C TYR A 542 9.93 -3.89 37.72
N GLY A 543 9.63 -5.17 37.95
CA GLY A 543 10.35 -6.02 38.90
C GLY A 543 10.02 -5.73 40.38
N TYR A 544 9.15 -4.75 40.68
CA TYR A 544 8.68 -4.37 42.01
C TYR A 544 7.28 -3.73 41.92
N VAL A 545 6.67 -3.35 43.05
CA VAL A 545 5.41 -2.57 43.05
C VAL A 545 5.73 -1.10 43.26
N PRO A 546 5.38 -0.20 42.32
CA PRO A 546 5.62 1.23 42.49
C PRO A 546 4.95 1.80 43.75
N SER A 547 5.64 2.69 44.44
CA SER A 547 5.13 3.37 45.64
C SER A 547 3.99 4.33 45.30
N LEU A 548 2.82 4.09 45.89
CA LEU A 548 1.65 4.97 45.79
C LEU A 548 1.96 6.37 46.34
N ALA A 549 2.67 6.43 47.48
CA ALA A 549 3.02 7.70 48.13
C ALA A 549 3.93 8.55 47.23
N ALA A 550 4.95 7.94 46.62
CA ALA A 550 5.82 8.64 45.68
C ALA A 550 5.02 9.14 44.46
N GLY A 551 4.16 8.28 43.88
CA GLY A 551 3.29 8.65 42.76
C GLY A 551 2.45 9.90 43.03
N ILE A 552 1.76 9.94 44.17
CA ILE A 552 0.92 11.09 44.57
C ILE A 552 1.75 12.36 44.77
N VAL A 553 2.89 12.27 45.45
CA VAL A 553 3.75 13.44 45.72
C VAL A 553 4.22 14.09 44.42
N PHE A 554 4.72 13.31 43.46
CA PHE A 554 5.17 13.88 42.18
C PHE A 554 4.01 14.40 41.32
N CYS A 555 2.85 13.74 41.34
CA CYS A 555 1.64 14.28 40.71
C CYS A 555 1.31 15.68 41.25
N LEU A 556 1.35 15.87 42.57
CA LEU A 556 1.08 17.18 43.18
C LEU A 556 2.13 18.22 42.81
N ILE A 557 3.41 17.84 42.80
CA ILE A 557 4.51 18.74 42.41
C ILE A 557 4.32 19.21 40.96
N PHE A 558 4.17 18.29 40.00
CA PHE A 558 4.07 18.63 38.58
C PHE A 558 2.75 19.30 38.21
N ALA A 559 1.66 19.00 38.93
CA ALA A 559 0.42 19.76 38.80
C ALA A 559 0.60 21.21 39.26
N ALA A 560 1.24 21.43 40.41
CA ALA A 560 1.49 22.76 40.94
C ALA A 560 2.42 23.58 40.03
N THR A 561 3.55 23.01 39.58
CA THR A 561 4.46 23.70 38.65
C THR A 561 3.83 23.93 37.28
N GLY A 562 3.03 22.98 36.80
CA GLY A 562 2.27 23.09 35.55
C GLY A 562 1.29 24.25 35.59
N ILE A 563 0.46 24.34 36.63
CA ILE A 563 -0.48 25.45 36.82
C ILE A 563 0.26 26.79 36.88
N TYR A 564 1.37 26.87 37.64
CA TYR A 564 2.19 28.07 37.72
C TYR A 564 2.67 28.52 36.32
N HIS A 565 3.28 27.62 35.55
CA HIS A 565 3.82 27.96 34.23
C HIS A 565 2.74 28.19 33.18
N ILE A 566 1.55 27.58 33.28
CA ILE A 566 0.39 27.88 32.42
C ILE A 566 -0.08 29.32 32.67
N VAL A 567 -0.27 29.71 33.93
CA VAL A 567 -0.66 31.08 34.30
C VAL A 567 0.39 32.07 33.80
N ARG A 568 1.69 31.77 33.97
CA ARG A 568 2.79 32.59 33.44
C ARG A 568 2.80 32.67 31.92
N SER A 569 2.46 31.60 31.23
CA SER A 569 2.37 31.58 29.76
C SER A 569 1.31 32.55 29.25
N PHE A 570 0.14 32.64 29.92
CA PHE A 570 -0.88 33.63 29.58
C PHE A 570 -0.47 35.06 29.92
N GLN A 571 0.23 35.27 31.05
CA GLN A 571 0.63 36.60 31.52
C GLN A 571 1.80 37.20 30.74
N LYS A 572 2.84 36.41 30.45
CA LYS A 572 4.11 36.88 29.88
C LYS A 572 4.32 36.50 28.42
N ARG A 573 3.61 35.47 27.93
CA ARG A 573 3.71 34.97 26.55
C ARG A 573 5.15 34.70 26.09
N LYS A 574 6.00 34.23 27.00
CA LYS A 574 7.41 33.90 26.71
C LYS A 574 7.57 32.41 26.42
N ALA A 575 8.39 32.06 25.43
CA ALA A 575 8.68 30.67 25.05
C ALA A 575 9.11 29.77 26.23
N THR A 576 9.87 30.29 27.20
CA THR A 576 10.30 29.54 28.40
C THR A 576 9.14 29.07 29.26
N SER A 577 8.10 29.89 29.41
CA SER A 577 6.92 29.53 30.21
C SER A 577 6.10 28.44 29.53
N TYR A 578 5.92 28.52 28.20
CA TYR A 578 5.23 27.49 27.42
C TYR A 578 5.95 26.14 27.50
N LEU A 579 7.28 26.13 27.34
CA LEU A 579 8.08 24.91 27.37
C LEU A 579 8.04 24.22 28.75
N LEU A 580 8.17 25.00 29.84
CA LEU A 580 8.10 24.46 31.21
C LEU A 580 6.68 23.99 31.58
N ALA A 581 5.64 24.64 31.05
CA ALA A 581 4.26 24.19 31.20
C ALA A 581 4.02 22.84 30.50
N ILE A 582 4.45 22.72 29.24
CA ILE A 582 4.36 21.47 28.47
C ILE A 582 5.12 20.35 29.19
N SER A 583 6.34 20.62 29.65
CA SER A 583 7.13 19.64 30.41
C SER A 583 6.41 19.17 31.67
N SER A 584 5.88 20.10 32.47
CA SER A 584 5.20 19.77 33.72
C SER A 584 3.95 18.94 33.49
N TYR A 585 3.22 19.22 32.41
CA TYR A 585 2.03 18.46 32.04
C TYR A 585 2.36 17.03 31.58
N ILE A 586 3.40 16.86 30.76
CA ILE A 586 3.82 15.52 30.31
C ILE A 586 4.38 14.70 31.50
N GLU A 587 5.16 15.30 32.38
CA GLU A 587 5.60 14.66 33.64
C GLU A 587 4.38 14.22 34.48
N LEU A 588 3.39 15.10 34.68
CA LEU A 588 2.18 14.79 35.43
C LEU A 588 1.47 13.53 34.89
N ILE A 589 1.31 13.41 33.57
CA ILE A 589 0.70 12.23 32.94
C ILE A 589 1.51 10.96 33.28
N GLY A 590 2.84 11.04 33.21
CA GLY A 590 3.72 9.91 33.53
C GLY A 590 3.59 9.46 34.98
N TRP A 591 3.52 10.41 35.92
CA TRP A 591 3.34 10.12 37.34
C TRP A 591 1.92 9.64 37.68
N ILE A 592 0.90 10.05 36.91
CA ILE A 592 -0.45 9.45 36.99
C ILE A 592 -0.39 7.97 36.56
N GLY A 593 0.28 7.66 35.44
CA GLY A 593 0.49 6.29 34.99
C GLY A 593 1.23 5.43 36.02
N ARG A 594 2.23 6.00 36.69
CA ARG A 594 2.93 5.34 37.81
C ARG A 594 2.04 5.13 39.02
N THR A 595 1.26 6.13 39.40
CA THR A 595 0.29 6.05 40.50
C THR A 595 -0.74 4.96 40.24
N TRP A 596 -1.22 4.83 39.00
CA TRP A 596 -2.09 3.73 38.59
C TRP A 596 -1.38 2.37 38.69
N SER A 597 -0.12 2.30 38.26
CA SER A 597 0.69 1.08 38.35
C SER A 597 0.96 0.61 39.79
N SER A 598 0.86 1.48 40.79
CA SER A 598 0.95 1.08 42.21
C SER A 598 -0.20 0.17 42.66
N LYS A 599 -1.38 0.31 42.04
CA LYS A 599 -2.56 -0.54 42.29
C LYS A 599 -2.67 -1.69 41.29
N CYS A 600 -2.22 -1.48 40.06
CA CYS A 600 -2.34 -2.44 38.97
C CYS A 600 -0.98 -2.67 38.29
N ALA A 601 -0.05 -3.34 38.97
CA ALA A 601 1.35 -3.45 38.52
C ALA A 601 1.55 -4.25 37.22
N TYR A 602 0.59 -5.10 36.84
CA TYR A 602 0.59 -5.84 35.57
C TYR A 602 -0.06 -5.08 34.40
N ASN A 603 -0.61 -3.89 34.65
CA ASN A 603 -1.27 -3.11 33.61
C ASN A 603 -0.22 -2.51 32.66
N LYS A 604 -0.13 -3.08 31.46
CA LYS A 604 0.81 -2.65 30.42
C LYS A 604 0.54 -1.22 29.93
N ILE A 605 -0.71 -0.77 29.95
CA ILE A 605 -1.08 0.59 29.54
C ILE A 605 -0.53 1.59 30.54
N ALA A 606 -0.70 1.34 31.84
CA ALA A 606 -0.16 2.20 32.90
C ALA A 606 1.38 2.28 32.86
N PHE A 607 2.05 1.15 32.59
CA PHE A 607 3.50 1.10 32.39
C PHE A 607 3.97 1.86 31.15
N LEU A 608 3.32 1.65 30.00
CA LEU A 608 3.66 2.34 28.75
C LEU A 608 3.41 3.85 28.86
N LEU A 609 2.30 4.25 29.49
CA LEU A 609 1.98 5.65 29.75
C LEU A 609 3.08 6.31 30.58
N GLN A 610 3.54 5.66 31.64
CA GLN A 610 4.65 6.14 32.46
C GLN A 610 5.93 6.27 31.62
N ILE A 611 6.40 5.18 31.02
CA ILE A 611 7.76 5.16 30.45
C ILE A 611 7.90 6.06 29.22
N THR A 612 6.84 6.19 28.42
CA THR A 612 6.87 7.06 27.22
C THR A 612 6.88 8.54 27.61
N THR A 613 5.95 8.97 28.45
CA THR A 613 5.82 10.39 28.81
C THR A 613 6.98 10.87 29.65
N LEU A 614 7.46 10.07 30.61
CA LEU A 614 8.61 10.44 31.42
C LEU A 614 9.88 10.55 30.59
N VAL A 615 10.09 9.72 29.55
CA VAL A 615 11.27 9.86 28.66
C VAL A 615 11.21 11.15 27.83
N VAL A 616 10.02 11.55 27.38
CA VAL A 616 9.81 12.71 26.50
C VAL A 616 9.90 14.04 27.24
N ALA A 617 9.32 14.13 28.44
CA ALA A 617 9.12 15.41 29.13
C ALA A 617 10.39 16.28 29.32
N PRO A 618 11.57 15.74 29.68
CA PRO A 618 12.79 16.53 29.90
C PRO A 618 13.28 17.32 28.70
N ILE A 619 12.91 16.91 27.48
CA ILE A 619 13.33 17.61 26.27
C ILE A 619 12.80 19.04 26.29
N PHE A 620 11.61 19.24 26.84
CA PHE A 620 11.03 20.57 27.00
C PHE A 620 11.71 21.39 28.11
N VAL A 621 12.21 20.74 29.17
CA VAL A 621 13.07 21.40 30.17
C VAL A 621 14.40 21.83 29.55
N ALA A 622 15.04 20.94 28.78
CA ALA A 622 16.28 21.23 28.06
C ALA A 622 16.09 22.38 27.05
N ALA A 623 15.01 22.34 26.27
CA ALA A 623 14.63 23.43 25.37
C ALA A 623 14.42 24.75 26.12
N ALA A 624 13.73 24.73 27.28
CA ALA A 624 13.56 25.92 28.10
C ALA A 624 14.90 26.49 28.56
N ILE A 625 15.83 25.63 29.00
CA ILE A 625 17.21 26.01 29.37
C ILE A 625 17.95 26.65 28.18
N TYR A 626 17.85 26.08 26.97
CA TYR A 626 18.50 26.62 25.77
C TYR A 626 17.96 28.03 25.43
N VAL A 627 16.65 28.22 25.53
CA VAL A 627 16.00 29.52 25.33
C VAL A 627 16.40 30.51 26.43
N THR A 628 16.44 30.07 27.70
CA THR A 628 16.89 30.91 28.82
C THR A 628 18.32 31.40 28.63
N LEU A 629 19.24 30.55 28.15
CA LEU A 629 20.58 30.99 27.79
C LEU A 629 20.56 32.02 26.65
N GLY A 630 19.71 31.82 25.64
CA GLY A 630 19.49 32.80 24.58
C GLY A 630 19.06 34.17 25.11
N TYR A 631 18.17 34.21 26.11
CA TYR A 631 17.78 35.44 26.79
C TYR A 631 18.93 36.07 27.57
N LEU A 632 19.68 35.28 28.33
CA LEU A 632 20.83 35.77 29.09
C LEU A 632 21.91 36.36 28.20
N ILE A 633 22.21 35.74 27.05
CA ILE A 633 23.21 36.26 26.11
C ILE A 633 22.76 37.61 25.54
N LYS A 634 21.48 37.78 25.23
CA LYS A 634 20.95 39.08 24.76
C LYS A 634 21.03 40.15 25.86
N ALA A 635 20.70 39.78 27.09
CA ALA A 635 20.66 40.69 28.23
C ALA A 635 22.06 41.14 28.69
N VAL A 636 23.06 40.26 28.60
CA VAL A 636 24.44 40.52 29.07
C VAL A 636 25.35 41.00 27.94
N GLY A 637 25.11 40.53 26.71
CA GLY A 637 25.84 40.91 25.51
C GLY A 637 26.35 39.70 24.72
N PRO A 638 26.22 39.71 23.37
CA PRO A 638 26.61 38.59 22.52
C PRO A 638 28.12 38.26 22.55
N GLN A 639 28.98 39.23 22.90
CA GLN A 639 30.43 39.07 22.97
C GLN A 639 30.90 38.04 24.02
N TYR A 640 30.08 37.75 25.03
CA TYR A 640 30.41 36.77 26.06
C TYR A 640 30.00 35.34 25.68
N SER A 641 29.31 35.17 24.54
CA SER A 641 28.92 33.86 24.02
C SER A 641 29.89 33.37 22.93
N VAL A 642 30.00 32.05 22.78
CA VAL A 642 30.86 31.43 21.75
C VAL A 642 30.13 31.37 20.40
N ILE A 643 28.82 31.12 20.42
CA ILE A 643 27.98 31.03 19.22
C ILE A 643 26.78 31.97 19.36
N ARG A 644 26.07 32.23 18.26
CA ARG A 644 24.92 33.14 18.28
C ARG A 644 23.77 32.55 19.12
N PRO A 645 22.98 33.36 19.86
CA PRO A 645 21.88 32.89 20.70
C PRO A 645 20.90 31.92 20.02
N LYS A 646 20.55 32.17 18.75
CA LYS A 646 19.63 31.32 17.97
C LYS A 646 20.22 29.94 17.66
N LEU A 647 21.55 29.83 17.54
CA LEU A 647 22.22 28.58 17.21
C LEU A 647 22.22 27.59 18.38
N TYR A 648 22.21 28.07 19.63
CA TYR A 648 22.03 27.18 20.79
C TYR A 648 20.72 26.42 20.69
N LEU A 649 19.61 27.14 20.46
CA LEU A 649 18.31 26.48 20.33
C LEU A 649 18.30 25.51 19.15
N TRP A 650 18.71 25.94 17.95
CA TRP A 650 18.63 25.09 16.76
C TRP A 650 19.52 23.85 16.83
N ILE A 651 20.78 24.00 17.26
CA ILE A 651 21.72 22.87 17.30
C ILE A 651 21.26 21.84 18.32
N PHE A 652 21.06 22.27 19.57
CA PHE A 652 20.81 21.33 20.66
C PHE A 652 19.38 20.74 20.60
N LEU A 653 18.38 21.51 20.17
CA LEU A 653 17.01 21.00 20.01
C LEU A 653 16.90 19.98 18.87
N VAL A 654 17.54 20.23 17.72
CA VAL A 654 17.52 19.27 16.60
C VAL A 654 18.19 17.96 17.00
N VAL A 655 19.31 18.02 17.71
CA VAL A 655 19.99 16.83 18.21
C VAL A 655 19.10 16.07 19.21
N ASP A 656 18.42 16.77 20.13
CA ASP A 656 17.51 16.13 21.09
C ASP A 656 16.31 15.46 20.39
N VAL A 657 15.75 16.07 19.34
CA VAL A 657 14.67 15.48 18.53
C VAL A 657 15.14 14.25 17.76
N LEU A 658 16.32 14.32 17.11
CA LEU A 658 16.90 13.17 16.40
C LEU A 658 17.22 12.02 17.35
N ALA A 659 17.77 12.32 18.52
CA ALA A 659 18.02 11.35 19.58
C ALA A 659 16.73 10.65 20.02
N LEU A 660 15.62 11.39 20.18
CA LEU A 660 14.32 10.81 20.51
C LEU A 660 13.76 9.93 19.39
N LEU A 661 13.92 10.32 18.12
CA LEU A 661 13.47 9.48 17.00
C LEU A 661 14.23 8.15 16.94
N ILE A 662 15.55 8.18 17.21
CA ILE A 662 16.37 6.97 17.34
C ILE A 662 15.87 6.11 18.51
N GLN A 663 15.55 6.72 19.66
CA GLN A 663 14.99 6.02 20.82
C GLN A 663 13.61 5.40 20.53
N ALA A 664 12.72 6.13 19.84
CA ALA A 664 11.41 5.63 19.45
C ALA A 664 11.53 4.44 18.47
N GLY A 665 12.42 4.53 17.49
CA GLY A 665 12.73 3.44 16.57
C GLY A 665 13.30 2.22 17.29
N GLY A 666 14.24 2.42 18.22
CA GLY A 666 14.79 1.35 19.04
C GLY A 666 13.75 0.68 19.94
N GLY A 667 12.85 1.47 20.55
CA GLY A 667 11.74 0.97 21.37
C GLY A 667 10.73 0.16 20.55
N GLY A 668 10.40 0.62 19.34
CA GLY A 668 9.57 -0.12 18.39
C GLY A 668 10.18 -1.46 18.00
N LEU A 669 11.49 -1.48 17.68
CA LEU A 669 12.22 -2.72 17.37
C LEU A 669 12.29 -3.67 18.57
N ALA A 670 12.54 -3.16 19.78
CA ALA A 670 12.60 -3.97 21.00
C ALA A 670 11.23 -4.59 21.35
N SER A 671 10.15 -3.80 21.25
CA SER A 671 8.78 -4.27 21.47
C SER A 671 8.35 -5.32 20.43
N GLY A 672 8.66 -5.06 19.15
CA GLY A 672 8.40 -6.00 18.05
C GLY A 672 9.17 -7.31 18.17
N ALA A 673 10.40 -7.28 18.70
CA ALA A 673 11.19 -8.48 19.00
C ALA A 673 10.62 -9.24 20.20
N ALA A 674 10.25 -8.54 21.28
CA ALA A 674 9.67 -9.13 22.49
C ALA A 674 8.37 -9.88 22.20
N ASN A 675 7.48 -9.29 21.39
CA ASN A 675 6.22 -9.92 20.98
C ASN A 675 6.42 -11.17 20.11
N LYS A 676 7.57 -11.28 19.44
CA LYS A 676 7.93 -12.43 18.59
C LYS A 676 8.82 -13.46 19.32
N GLY A 677 9.05 -13.30 20.63
CA GLY A 677 9.97 -14.14 21.40
C GLY A 677 11.42 -14.08 20.93
N LYS A 678 11.81 -13.00 20.23
CA LYS A 678 13.16 -12.78 19.67
C LYS A 678 13.98 -11.87 20.60
N ASP A 679 15.29 -11.89 20.40
CA ASP A 679 16.23 -11.06 21.16
C ASP A 679 15.91 -9.57 21.01
N THR A 680 15.68 -8.89 22.13
CA THR A 680 15.33 -7.46 22.21
C THR A 680 16.56 -6.56 22.23
N LYS A 681 17.77 -7.14 22.36
CA LYS A 681 19.04 -6.40 22.43
C LYS A 681 19.30 -5.44 21.26
N PRO A 682 18.99 -5.76 19.99
CA PRO A 682 19.22 -4.81 18.90
C PRO A 682 18.40 -3.53 19.05
N GLY A 683 17.13 -3.64 19.46
CA GLY A 683 16.27 -2.49 19.73
C GLY A 683 16.74 -1.71 20.95
N ALA A 684 17.12 -2.40 22.03
CA ALA A 684 17.67 -1.78 23.23
C ALA A 684 18.98 -1.02 22.95
N ASN A 685 19.90 -1.60 22.16
CA ASN A 685 21.15 -0.94 21.75
C ASN A 685 20.89 0.33 20.93
N LEU A 686 19.86 0.31 20.06
CA LEU A 686 19.47 1.49 19.30
C LEU A 686 18.88 2.58 20.21
N MET A 687 18.08 2.21 21.22
CA MET A 687 17.61 3.16 22.24
C MET A 687 18.77 3.81 23.00
N VAL A 688 19.73 2.99 23.45
CA VAL A 688 20.94 3.46 24.13
C VAL A 688 21.74 4.42 23.24
N ALA A 689 21.88 4.12 21.96
CA ALA A 689 22.59 5.00 21.02
C ALA A 689 21.95 6.40 20.95
N GLY A 690 20.62 6.49 20.93
CA GLY A 690 19.92 7.77 20.97
C GLY A 690 20.16 8.54 22.27
N ILE A 691 20.18 7.89 23.42
CA ILE A 691 20.44 8.56 24.72
C ILE A 691 21.90 9.00 24.85
N ILE A 692 22.86 8.18 24.41
CA ILE A 692 24.28 8.57 24.39
C ILE A 692 24.47 9.80 23.49
N PHE A 693 23.83 9.81 22.31
CA PHE A 693 23.87 10.95 21.40
C PHE A 693 23.34 12.22 22.05
N GLN A 694 22.23 12.11 22.79
CA GLN A 694 21.67 13.20 23.59
C GLN A 694 22.61 13.67 24.71
N LEU A 695 23.24 12.74 25.44
CA LEU A 695 24.16 13.06 26.53
C LEU A 695 25.43 13.77 26.02
N VAL A 696 25.96 13.38 24.87
CA VAL A 696 27.10 14.06 24.22
C VAL A 696 26.72 15.50 23.85
N SER A 697 25.53 15.67 23.27
CA SER A 697 24.96 16.98 22.95
C SER A 697 24.84 17.88 24.18
N MET A 698 24.21 17.38 25.25
CA MET A 698 24.05 18.09 26.52
C MET A 698 25.41 18.43 27.16
N THR A 699 26.41 17.55 27.05
CA THR A 699 27.77 17.84 27.53
C THR A 699 28.37 19.03 26.77
N GLY A 700 28.20 19.08 25.45
CA GLY A 700 28.59 20.22 24.63
C GLY A 700 27.90 21.51 25.07
N PHE A 701 26.59 21.46 25.33
CA PHE A 701 25.84 22.60 25.86
C PHE A 701 26.38 23.07 27.22
N CYS A 702 26.62 22.15 28.16
CA CYS A 702 27.17 22.45 29.48
C CYS A 702 28.52 23.17 29.39
N ILE A 703 29.40 22.74 28.48
CA ILE A 703 30.71 23.40 28.25
C ILE A 703 30.50 24.83 27.75
N LEU A 704 29.64 25.01 26.74
CA LEU A 704 29.37 26.35 26.19
C LEU A 704 28.71 27.27 27.23
N PHE A 705 27.80 26.75 28.05
CA PHE A 705 27.17 27.49 29.12
C PHE A 705 28.17 27.86 30.23
N ALA A 706 29.05 26.92 30.62
CA ALA A 706 30.12 27.20 31.58
C ALA A 706 31.09 28.28 31.06
N ILE A 707 31.45 28.26 29.77
CA ILE A 707 32.25 29.31 29.15
C ILE A 707 31.53 30.67 29.23
N PHE A 708 30.23 30.73 28.96
CA PHE A 708 29.44 31.95 29.09
C PHE A 708 29.45 32.47 30.54
N VAL A 709 29.24 31.59 31.53
CA VAL A 709 29.29 31.96 32.96
C VAL A 709 30.69 32.47 33.35
N LEU A 710 31.76 31.81 32.90
CA LEU A 710 33.13 32.23 33.18
C LEU A 710 33.46 33.60 32.58
N ARG A 711 33.04 33.84 31.33
CA ARG A 711 33.23 35.11 30.62
C ARG A 711 32.46 36.27 31.24
N THR A 712 31.44 36.00 32.04
CA THR A 712 30.60 37.03 32.69
C THR A 712 30.96 37.28 34.16
N ARG A 713 31.93 36.56 34.74
CA ARG A 713 32.32 36.67 36.17
C ARG A 713 32.82 38.06 36.60
N GLY A 714 33.37 38.85 35.68
CA GLY A 714 33.89 40.19 35.95
C GLY A 714 32.88 41.33 35.78
N LEU A 715 31.62 41.03 35.43
CA LEU A 715 30.61 42.03 35.12
C LEU A 715 29.69 42.31 36.30
N GLU A 716 29.29 43.57 36.45
CA GLU A 716 28.21 43.96 37.36
C GLU A 716 26.85 43.59 36.76
N LEU A 717 26.48 42.31 36.86
CA LEU A 717 25.19 41.81 36.40
C LEU A 717 24.04 42.35 37.26
N VAL A 718 22.89 42.62 36.65
CA VAL A 718 21.65 42.98 37.37
C VAL A 718 21.19 41.79 38.22
N LYS A 719 20.59 42.05 39.40
CA LYS A 719 20.13 41.00 40.33
C LYS A 719 19.32 39.90 39.64
N GLY A 720 18.37 40.27 38.77
CA GLY A 720 17.55 39.32 38.00
C GLY A 720 18.38 38.38 37.11
N GLN A 721 19.39 38.92 36.40
CA GLN A 721 20.28 38.12 35.55
C GLN A 721 21.10 37.11 36.37
N ARG A 722 21.62 37.52 37.54
CA ARG A 722 22.37 36.62 38.43
C ARG A 722 21.51 35.47 38.94
N PHE A 723 20.29 35.76 39.37
CA PHE A 723 19.37 34.73 39.86
C PHE A 723 18.96 33.74 38.77
N VAL A 724 18.71 34.21 37.54
CA VAL A 724 18.41 33.32 36.41
C VAL A 724 19.63 32.46 36.05
N ILE A 725 20.85 33.00 36.08
CA ILE A 725 22.08 32.20 35.88
C ILE A 725 22.18 31.08 36.92
N TYR A 726 21.96 31.37 38.21
CA TYR A 726 21.99 30.34 39.24
C TYR A 726 20.90 29.28 39.05
N ALA A 727 19.68 29.70 38.70
CA ALA A 727 18.59 28.77 38.41
C ALA A 727 18.90 27.86 37.22
N THR A 728 19.46 28.42 36.14
CA THR A 728 19.87 27.65 34.97
C THR A 728 21.02 26.69 35.28
N ILE A 729 22.00 27.08 36.11
CA ILE A 729 23.07 26.16 36.56
C ILE A 729 22.48 24.97 37.31
N ILE A 730 21.59 25.23 38.28
CA ILE A 730 20.94 24.16 39.05
C ILE A 730 20.15 23.24 38.11
N SER A 731 19.31 23.81 37.26
CA SER A 731 18.47 23.04 36.32
C SER A 731 19.32 22.17 35.37
N VAL A 732 20.37 22.73 34.78
CA VAL A 732 21.31 22.00 33.91
C VAL A 732 21.98 20.83 34.64
N VAL A 733 22.44 21.04 35.87
CA VAL A 733 23.10 19.97 36.65
C VAL A 733 22.15 18.80 36.89
N PHE A 734 20.92 19.06 37.30
CA PHE A 734 19.95 17.99 37.56
C PHE A 734 19.47 17.28 36.29
N VAL A 735 19.28 18.01 35.18
CA VAL A 735 19.00 17.40 33.87
C VAL A 735 20.17 16.53 33.42
N TYR A 736 21.41 16.97 33.63
CA TYR A 736 22.61 16.22 33.27
C TYR A 736 22.77 14.93 34.09
N ILE A 737 22.55 15.00 35.41
CA ILE A 737 22.56 13.82 36.30
C ILE A 737 21.53 12.78 35.81
N ARG A 738 20.32 13.23 35.45
CA ARG A 738 19.31 12.35 34.89
C ARG A 738 19.75 11.70 33.57
N CYS A 739 20.34 12.47 32.64
CA CYS A 739 20.82 11.92 31.37
C CYS A 739 21.87 10.82 31.59
N ILE A 740 22.78 11.01 32.56
CA ILE A 740 23.76 9.97 32.95
C ILE A 740 23.02 8.75 33.51
N TYR A 741 22.11 8.94 34.47
CA TYR A 741 21.34 7.86 35.07
C TYR A 741 20.62 7.01 34.01
N ARG A 742 19.88 7.64 33.08
CA ARG A 742 19.16 6.94 32.01
C ARG A 742 20.07 6.20 31.03
N THR A 743 21.25 6.75 30.76
CA THR A 743 22.26 6.07 29.95
C THR A 743 22.72 4.78 30.62
N VAL A 744 23.08 4.85 31.91
CA VAL A 744 23.57 3.68 32.67
C VAL A 744 22.44 2.66 32.91
N GLU A 745 21.23 3.12 33.23
CA GLU A 745 20.04 2.27 33.43
C GLU A 745 19.75 1.41 32.20
N LEU A 746 19.78 1.98 30.99
CA LEU A 746 19.49 1.25 29.76
C LEU A 746 20.68 0.43 29.24
N LEU A 747 21.92 0.80 29.58
CA LEU A 747 23.11 -0.01 29.34
C LEU A 747 23.11 -1.31 30.18
N GLU A 748 22.58 -1.27 31.41
CA GLU A 748 22.38 -2.49 32.22
C GLU A 748 21.26 -3.40 31.66
N GLY A 749 20.38 -2.85 30.81
CA GLY A 749 19.26 -3.55 30.21
C GLY A 749 18.07 -3.74 31.16
N TRP A 750 17.00 -4.36 30.65
CA TRP A 750 15.71 -4.49 31.36
C TRP A 750 15.76 -5.34 32.63
N ASP A 751 16.78 -6.18 32.76
CA ASP A 751 17.01 -6.99 33.96
C ASP A 751 18.01 -6.36 34.95
N GLY A 752 18.51 -5.16 34.64
CA GLY A 752 19.49 -4.41 35.42
C GLY A 752 19.03 -4.04 36.82
N LYS A 753 20.00 -3.84 37.71
CA LYS A 753 19.74 -3.53 39.13
C LYS A 753 19.14 -2.13 39.29
N LEU A 754 19.57 -1.18 38.45
CA LEU A 754 19.06 0.20 38.47
C LEU A 754 17.56 0.24 38.17
N MET A 755 17.09 -0.46 37.14
CA MET A 755 15.69 -0.43 36.73
C MET A 755 14.77 -1.16 37.72
N LYS A 756 15.27 -2.20 38.40
CA LYS A 756 14.52 -3.00 39.39
C LYS A 756 14.51 -2.40 40.80
N THR A 757 15.20 -1.28 41.03
CA THR A 757 15.29 -0.65 42.36
C THR A 757 14.63 0.73 42.33
N GLU A 758 13.46 0.84 42.95
CA GLU A 758 12.64 2.06 42.92
C GLU A 758 13.39 3.33 43.37
N GLY A 759 14.23 3.24 44.41
CA GLY A 759 14.90 4.40 45.00
C GLY A 759 15.77 5.18 44.00
N TYR A 760 16.45 4.49 43.08
CA TYR A 760 17.26 5.15 42.06
C TYR A 760 16.40 5.90 41.05
N PHE A 761 15.31 5.29 40.59
CA PHE A 761 14.36 5.94 39.69
C PHE A 761 13.74 7.19 40.33
N ILE A 762 13.29 7.11 41.58
CA ILE A 762 12.72 8.25 42.28
C ILE A 762 13.74 9.39 42.43
N GLY A 763 14.95 9.08 42.89
CA GLY A 763 15.97 10.10 43.18
C GLY A 763 16.66 10.68 41.94
N LEU A 764 17.07 9.82 41.00
CA LEU A 764 17.91 10.21 39.86
C LEU A 764 17.12 10.54 38.59
N ASP A 765 15.82 10.25 38.56
CA ASP A 765 14.93 10.65 37.46
C ASP A 765 13.88 11.67 37.92
N GLY A 766 13.02 11.25 38.86
CA GLY A 766 11.89 12.06 39.34
C GLY A 766 12.29 13.34 40.07
N VAL A 767 13.07 13.22 41.16
CA VAL A 767 13.53 14.38 41.94
C VAL A 767 14.35 15.32 41.07
N CYS A 768 15.19 14.78 40.16
CA CYS A 768 16.03 15.59 39.29
C CYS A 768 15.21 16.53 38.40
N ILE A 769 14.17 16.04 37.72
CA ILE A 769 13.32 16.92 36.91
C ILE A 769 12.42 17.81 37.75
N ALA A 770 11.90 17.32 38.87
CA ALA A 770 11.12 18.14 39.78
C ALA A 770 11.92 19.38 40.22
N VAL A 771 13.18 19.21 40.64
CA VAL A 771 14.06 20.32 41.02
C VAL A 771 14.38 21.21 39.81
N ALA A 772 14.66 20.61 38.65
CA ALA A 772 14.99 21.35 37.43
C ALA A 772 13.87 22.28 36.95
N ILE A 773 12.60 21.95 37.23
CA ILE A 773 11.43 22.77 36.93
C ILE A 773 11.10 23.73 38.08
N LEU A 774 11.08 23.25 39.33
CA LEU A 774 10.72 24.04 40.51
C LEU A 774 11.61 25.28 40.69
N ILE A 775 12.90 25.18 40.33
CA ILE A 775 13.81 26.33 40.45
C ILE A 775 13.37 27.51 39.56
N PHE A 776 12.72 27.24 38.42
CA PHE A 776 12.15 28.27 37.54
C PHE A 776 10.77 28.76 37.98
N CYS A 777 10.14 28.15 38.97
CA CYS A 777 9.01 28.76 39.67
C CYS A 777 9.49 29.87 40.62
N ILE A 778 10.67 29.70 41.22
CA ILE A 778 11.27 30.67 42.16
C ILE A 778 11.99 31.80 41.40
N PHE A 779 12.82 31.44 40.43
CA PHE A 779 13.64 32.37 39.65
C PHE A 779 13.20 32.35 38.18
N ASP A 780 11.97 32.81 37.96
CA ASP A 780 11.30 32.74 36.66
C ASP A 780 11.99 33.62 35.60
N PRO A 781 12.58 33.03 34.55
CA PRO A 781 13.25 33.78 33.49
C PRO A 781 12.30 34.72 32.74
N ALA A 782 11.02 34.37 32.60
CA ALA A 782 10.03 35.18 31.91
C ALA A 782 9.68 36.47 32.67
N VAL A 783 9.90 36.48 33.98
CA VAL A 783 9.66 37.65 34.83
C VAL A 783 10.94 38.44 35.04
N LEU A 784 12.05 37.75 35.35
CA LEU A 784 13.32 38.39 35.69
C LEU A 784 14.07 38.97 34.49
N LEU A 785 13.72 38.54 33.26
CA LEU A 785 14.30 39.01 31.99
C LEU A 785 13.23 39.62 31.04
N ASP A 786 12.08 40.08 31.57
CA ASP A 786 10.89 40.44 30.79
C ASP A 786 11.13 41.50 29.70
N HIS A 787 12.06 42.43 29.92
CA HIS A 787 12.41 43.51 28.99
C HIS A 787 13.18 43.05 27.73
N GLU A 788 13.63 41.79 27.67
CA GLU A 788 14.41 41.28 26.56
C GLU A 788 13.52 40.71 25.44
N LYS A 789 13.81 41.10 24.18
CA LYS A 789 13.10 40.60 23.00
C LYS A 789 13.41 39.12 22.74
N GLU A 790 12.39 38.35 22.38
CA GLU A 790 12.53 36.93 22.01
C GLU A 790 13.55 36.72 20.89
N PRO A 791 14.36 35.63 20.93
CA PRO A 791 15.09 35.21 19.75
C PRO A 791 14.07 34.87 18.64
N GLU A 792 13.91 35.76 17.65
CA GLU A 792 13.00 35.56 16.52
C GLU A 792 13.26 34.20 15.84
N LEU A 793 12.26 33.30 15.89
CA LEU A 793 12.19 32.10 15.06
C LEU A 793 11.48 32.46 13.75
N SER A 794 12.23 32.79 12.70
CA SER A 794 11.69 32.88 11.34
C SER A 794 11.57 31.46 10.76
N PHE A 795 10.36 30.89 10.78
CA PHE A 795 10.06 29.68 9.98
C PHE A 795 10.06 29.96 8.46
N ASN A 796 10.14 31.24 8.04
CA ASN A 796 10.11 31.67 6.65
C ASN A 796 11.47 31.64 5.91
N GLU A 797 12.59 31.31 6.56
CA GLU A 797 13.91 31.28 5.91
C GLU A 797 14.38 29.88 5.49
N LEU A 798 13.57 28.82 5.69
CA LEU A 798 13.83 27.49 5.12
C LEU A 798 13.35 27.35 3.66
N ASN A 799 12.65 28.34 3.12
CA ASN A 799 12.17 28.36 1.72
C ASN A 799 13.06 29.15 0.74
N THR A 800 14.21 29.68 1.18
CA THR A 800 15.08 30.53 0.34
C THR A 800 16.48 29.95 0.08
N VAL A 801 16.68 28.63 0.22
CA VAL A 801 17.90 27.93 -0.24
C VAL A 801 17.69 27.20 -1.59
N SER A 802 16.52 27.34 -2.23
CA SER A 802 16.29 26.78 -3.59
C SER A 802 16.32 27.81 -4.72
N THR A 803 16.93 28.97 -4.53
CA THR A 803 17.24 29.91 -5.63
C THR A 803 18.47 30.76 -5.30
N LYS A 804 19.66 30.14 -5.38
CA LYS A 804 20.88 30.77 -5.90
C LYS A 804 21.87 29.71 -6.37
#